data_AF-A0A6B2CF07-F1
#
_entry.id   AF-A0A6B2CF07-F1
#
_cell.length_a   1.000
_cell.length_b   1.000
_cell.length_c   1.000
_cell.angle_alpha   90.00
_cell.angle_beta   90.00
_cell.angle_gamma   90.00
#
_symmetry.space_group_name_H-M   'P 1'
#
loop_
_entity.id
_entity.type
_entity.pdbx_description
1 polymer ?
#
loop_
_entity_poly.entity_id
_entity_poly.type
_entity_poly.pdbx_seq_one_letter_code
_entity_poly.pdbx_strand_id
1 'polypeptide(L)'
;MRVDTRVFLDKMGYRYHFNVEEASQPDFTEVRFADIIPELSGTRIGGQRLYSHQLEALNALRSGENVILVSGTGSGKTEAWVLYVLERVRRGDPVKALAIYPTLALANDQVRRIGEYSKLLKLGFTQLDSSKVRRKLAGGRTRLMEELGRAGIVVTNPAFLLGDLKKFLLSQSSALLHNYYKEADLIVVDEIDFYSPRSIALLLAILEVISEVSDKKPLVAVLGATISQPEDLGEFLKRVTGRGYRVVKGKPFRVENRVYIILGKNLRDIWDKLRSQVARPEIQGKLPDEVKRALEDFNSFAEKPYFYIQYLESIGVETPSIHLDYTEILSHYLNDDYATIVFTKSISHAEEVLRELKSRLGEDIPASTHHHLVPKERREEVEEKTRRGVVKLLISPRTLSQGIDIGEVGRIVHLGLPEDVREFYQREGRKGRRVELGFSETVIIPLGRWDRELLANGFKALEEWLNLGIERTLINPDNLYLHLFLGLSKLISPWFKMELTDKEKEALEKAGLLESGRVDYNSLKRVFERLNFYEYGPPYGVKRYLVKEGGEVALEPIGHCDLVERFQPGCIDYGEESIVVALERGRSTRHVARVLEKRFRDVDFYHDDVFRVALEEYRYVKEGWGEKPNILKDLLSGRISSNQLCVVYVPSKGFGAYRKIPNRCIWSLRSEKPRSLKAGGETIVFYDRRNIYLPTPTGGEYRDFTYGYSFQVDPAENAELLRLALASLMILLRKKLGIAFETIMYDVIKVGETKYFNLHEPEAAGLIDWIDWSYVRKLVEEYDFTPLDRILLSQIDELAYSSLVSYDFNWGIVKQEMLRVVDYILSRKKLYLVVKGVRVRIPKPGRSLKLGSLYVFTEVSGEESLKTTLIAGVGFFDGEGFYHAVEIYPPIPYIKPPDSLRELESMIAEKIDYEDYKLIVDSKEKTIAQLKTANLRTLVRVLENMGPDRLIDVREVKRPAWMGDLNIWDTLIEAGLFNPAVRVEDVVLVVSRVFEKGQLYPELRKVIESFLADQSKAIYLAYLLLTSTEVEGKQVS
;
A
#
# COMPACT_ATOMS: atom_id res chain seq x y z
N MET A 1 5.13 8.41 -41.71
CA MET A 1 4.61 9.72 -41.28
C MET A 1 3.81 9.52 -39.99
N ARG A 2 4.06 10.30 -38.93
CA ARG A 2 3.30 10.22 -37.68
C ARG A 2 1.82 10.53 -37.93
N VAL A 3 0.93 9.67 -37.44
CA VAL A 3 -0.52 9.87 -37.52
C VAL A 3 -0.97 10.66 -36.30
N ASP A 4 -1.80 11.69 -36.52
CA ASP A 4 -2.51 12.42 -35.45
C ASP A 4 -3.97 11.97 -35.46
N THR A 5 -4.46 11.46 -34.32
CA THR A 5 -5.82 10.94 -34.16
C THR A 5 -6.88 11.98 -34.52
N ARG A 6 -6.65 13.27 -34.22
CA ARG A 6 -7.59 14.36 -34.52
C ARG A 6 -7.95 14.43 -36.01
N VAL A 7 -6.94 14.29 -36.87
CA VAL A 7 -7.04 14.57 -38.32
C VAL A 7 -8.10 13.71 -39.00
N PHE A 8 -8.27 12.46 -38.56
CA PHE A 8 -9.27 11.57 -39.13
C PHE A 8 -10.56 11.52 -38.30
N LEU A 9 -10.52 11.69 -36.97
CA LEU A 9 -11.75 11.74 -36.16
C LEU A 9 -12.70 12.85 -36.64
N ASP A 10 -12.17 14.05 -36.91
CA ASP A 10 -12.96 15.19 -37.41
C ASP A 10 -13.59 14.87 -38.78
N LYS A 11 -12.81 14.29 -39.70
CA LYS A 11 -13.26 13.92 -41.05
C LYS A 11 -14.36 12.86 -41.03
N MET A 12 -14.32 11.97 -40.06
CA MET A 12 -15.22 10.82 -39.95
C MET A 12 -16.46 11.11 -39.09
N GLY A 13 -16.61 12.33 -38.57
CA GLY A 13 -17.77 12.73 -37.78
C GLY A 13 -17.77 12.19 -36.35
N TYR A 14 -16.61 11.85 -35.80
CA TYR A 14 -16.50 11.49 -34.38
C TYR A 14 -16.47 12.74 -33.51
N ARG A 15 -17.21 12.70 -32.40
CA ARG A 15 -17.09 13.69 -31.32
C ARG A 15 -16.19 13.11 -30.23
N TYR A 16 -15.32 13.94 -29.68
CA TYR A 16 -14.38 13.57 -28.64
C TYR A 16 -14.09 14.76 -27.74
N HIS A 17 -13.69 14.47 -26.50
CA HIS A 17 -13.03 15.44 -25.64
C HIS A 17 -11.52 15.36 -25.89
N PHE A 18 -10.85 16.51 -25.90
CA PHE A 18 -9.42 16.64 -26.15
C PHE A 18 -8.74 17.41 -25.04
N ASN A 19 -7.67 16.84 -24.50
CA ASN A 19 -6.78 17.49 -23.55
C ASN A 19 -5.30 17.28 -23.93
N VAL A 20 -4.41 18.16 -23.49
CA VAL A 20 -2.97 18.01 -23.66
C VAL A 20 -2.32 17.95 -22.28
N GLU A 21 -1.60 16.87 -22.03
CA GLU A 21 -0.66 16.78 -20.92
C GLU A 21 0.71 17.27 -21.39
N GLU A 22 1.29 18.20 -20.64
CA GLU A 22 2.57 18.82 -21.00
C GLU A 22 3.73 17.82 -20.99
N ALA A 23 4.71 18.08 -21.87
CA ALA A 23 5.94 17.32 -21.87
C ALA A 23 6.71 17.51 -20.56
N SER A 24 7.35 16.44 -20.08
CA SER A 24 8.24 16.48 -18.92
C SER A 24 9.57 15.85 -19.31
N GLN A 25 10.68 16.49 -18.97
CA GLN A 25 12.00 15.90 -19.16
C GLN A 25 12.81 16.00 -17.88
N PRO A 26 13.67 15.00 -17.59
CA PRO A 26 14.62 15.15 -16.52
C PRO A 26 15.63 16.23 -16.82
N ASP A 27 16.08 16.92 -15.78
CA ASP A 27 17.11 17.95 -15.92
C ASP A 27 18.44 17.29 -16.29
N PHE A 28 19.20 17.87 -17.23
CA PHE A 28 20.47 17.33 -17.71
C PHE A 28 21.66 18.02 -17.03
N THR A 29 22.75 17.28 -16.89
CA THR A 29 24.06 17.79 -16.48
C THR A 29 24.96 18.02 -17.71
N GLU A 30 26.09 18.70 -17.53
CA GLU A 30 27.11 18.81 -18.58
C GLU A 30 27.97 17.54 -18.73
N VAL A 31 27.86 16.58 -17.78
CA VAL A 31 28.64 15.34 -17.76
C VAL A 31 27.99 14.30 -18.67
N ARG A 32 28.78 13.62 -19.49
CA ARG A 32 28.34 12.51 -20.36
C ARG A 32 28.65 11.15 -19.77
N PHE A 33 27.97 10.12 -20.26
CA PHE A 33 28.24 8.73 -19.85
C PHE A 33 29.69 8.32 -20.11
N ALA A 34 30.23 8.68 -21.27
CA ALA A 34 31.62 8.42 -21.63
C ALA A 34 32.65 9.20 -20.78
N ASP A 35 32.25 10.31 -20.15
CA ASP A 35 33.16 11.06 -19.26
C ASP A 35 33.41 10.29 -17.95
N ILE A 36 32.44 9.48 -17.53
CA ILE A 36 32.54 8.63 -16.32
C ILE A 36 33.11 7.25 -16.68
N ILE A 37 32.56 6.60 -17.71
CA ILE A 37 32.98 5.29 -18.20
C ILE A 37 33.32 5.40 -19.69
N PRO A 38 34.58 5.72 -20.06
CA PRO A 38 35.03 5.86 -21.44
C PRO A 38 34.71 4.66 -22.36
N GLU A 39 34.65 3.45 -21.82
CA GLU A 39 34.27 2.23 -22.55
C GLU A 39 32.84 2.30 -23.11
N LEU A 40 31.98 3.16 -22.56
CA LEU A 40 30.63 3.40 -23.09
C LEU A 40 30.63 4.24 -24.38
N SER A 41 31.76 4.82 -24.82
CA SER A 41 31.82 5.71 -25.99
C SER A 41 31.26 5.08 -27.27
N GLY A 42 31.43 3.76 -27.45
CA GLY A 42 30.89 3.01 -28.59
C GLY A 42 29.44 2.53 -28.43
N THR A 43 28.78 2.86 -27.32
CA THR A 43 27.40 2.47 -27.03
C THR A 43 26.42 3.59 -27.36
N ARG A 44 25.12 3.26 -27.45
CA ARG A 44 24.05 4.26 -27.71
C ARG A 44 24.01 5.39 -26.67
N ILE A 45 24.45 5.14 -25.44
CA ILE A 45 24.38 6.11 -24.34
C ILE A 45 25.67 6.92 -24.15
N GLY A 46 26.81 6.47 -24.70
CA GLY A 46 28.13 7.04 -24.39
C GLY A 46 28.22 8.56 -24.59
N GLY A 47 27.68 9.06 -25.71
CA GLY A 47 27.67 10.49 -26.03
C GLY A 47 26.58 11.31 -25.34
N GLN A 48 25.63 10.68 -24.64
CA GLN A 48 24.50 11.35 -23.99
C GLN A 48 24.92 11.97 -22.66
N ARG A 49 24.26 13.08 -22.29
CA ARG A 49 24.42 13.73 -20.98
C ARG A 49 23.69 12.94 -19.89
N LEU A 50 24.27 12.87 -18.70
CA LEU A 50 23.60 12.31 -17.53
C LEU A 50 22.47 13.23 -17.09
N TYR A 51 21.38 12.64 -16.61
CA TYR A 51 20.38 13.37 -15.84
C TYR A 51 20.93 13.79 -14.47
N SER A 52 20.44 14.91 -13.95
CA SER A 52 20.86 15.45 -12.64
C SER A 52 20.66 14.43 -11.53
N HIS A 53 19.52 13.74 -11.49
CA HIS A 53 19.25 12.70 -10.50
C HIS A 53 20.15 11.46 -10.66
N GLN A 54 20.65 11.16 -11.87
CA GLN A 54 21.60 10.06 -12.07
C GLN A 54 22.96 10.41 -11.47
N LEU A 55 23.46 11.62 -11.75
CA LEU A 55 24.74 12.08 -11.23
C LEU A 55 24.69 12.27 -9.71
N GLU A 56 23.58 12.79 -9.17
CA GLU A 56 23.37 12.94 -7.74
C GLU A 56 23.37 11.59 -7.01
N ALA A 57 22.63 10.61 -7.54
CA ALA A 57 22.61 9.25 -7.00
C ALA A 57 24.00 8.58 -7.07
N LEU A 58 24.72 8.73 -8.19
CA LEU A 58 26.09 8.25 -8.32
C LEU A 58 27.02 8.88 -7.28
N ASN A 59 26.93 10.19 -7.07
CA ASN A 59 27.76 10.91 -6.11
C ASN A 59 27.44 10.54 -4.65
N ALA A 60 26.17 10.26 -4.34
CA ALA A 60 25.78 9.72 -3.03
C ALA A 60 26.41 8.33 -2.80
N LEU A 61 26.32 7.43 -3.79
CA LEU A 61 26.97 6.10 -3.71
C LEU A 61 28.49 6.22 -3.58
N ARG A 62 29.13 7.13 -4.32
CA ARG A 62 30.58 7.44 -4.19
C ARG A 62 30.96 7.91 -2.79
N SER A 63 30.07 8.65 -2.14
CA SER A 63 30.25 9.16 -0.76
C SER A 63 29.96 8.10 0.31
N GLY A 64 29.57 6.88 -0.09
CA GLY A 64 29.25 5.80 0.82
C GLY A 64 27.87 5.95 1.49
N GLU A 65 26.96 6.70 0.87
CA GLU A 65 25.59 6.88 1.32
C GLU A 65 24.63 5.92 0.60
N ASN A 66 23.61 5.45 1.32
CA ASN A 66 22.45 4.79 0.73
C ASN A 66 21.68 5.75 -0.18
N VAL A 67 20.99 5.23 -1.18
CA VAL A 67 20.24 6.04 -2.13
C VAL A 67 18.79 5.61 -2.17
N ILE A 68 17.89 6.58 -2.13
CA ILE A 68 16.47 6.39 -2.40
C ILE A 68 16.14 7.26 -3.62
N LEU A 69 16.09 6.63 -4.79
CA LEU A 69 15.82 7.32 -6.05
C LEU A 69 14.34 7.25 -6.39
N VAL A 70 13.65 8.38 -6.16
CA VAL A 70 12.24 8.55 -6.48
C VAL A 70 12.12 9.20 -7.86
N SER A 71 11.81 8.40 -8.87
CA SER A 71 11.63 8.90 -10.24
C SER A 71 10.72 7.98 -11.05
N GLY A 72 10.01 8.54 -12.04
CA GLY A 72 9.10 7.77 -12.88
C GLY A 72 9.81 6.77 -13.82
N THR A 73 9.04 6.12 -14.69
CA THR A 73 9.59 5.25 -15.73
C THR A 73 10.32 6.07 -16.80
N GLY A 74 11.31 5.45 -17.47
CA GLY A 74 12.05 6.10 -18.56
C GLY A 74 13.09 7.15 -18.14
N SER A 75 13.26 7.43 -16.85
CA SER A 75 14.23 8.42 -16.34
C SER A 75 15.65 7.86 -16.14
N GLY A 76 15.97 6.66 -16.64
CA GLY A 76 17.31 6.07 -16.50
C GLY A 76 17.73 5.74 -15.06
N LYS A 77 16.81 5.26 -14.21
CA LYS A 77 17.11 4.86 -12.81
C LYS A 77 18.16 3.74 -12.72
N THR A 78 18.12 2.79 -13.66
CA THR A 78 19.05 1.66 -13.71
C THR A 78 20.49 2.13 -13.86
N GLU A 79 20.74 3.06 -14.78
CA GLU A 79 22.07 3.61 -15.02
C GLU A 79 22.69 4.29 -13.78
N ALA A 80 21.89 4.86 -12.89
CA ALA A 80 22.38 5.58 -11.70
C ALA A 80 23.25 4.69 -10.79
N TRP A 81 22.81 3.45 -10.51
CA TRP A 81 23.57 2.52 -9.68
C TRP A 81 24.56 1.69 -10.49
N VAL A 82 24.26 1.39 -11.76
CA VAL A 82 25.17 0.59 -12.61
C VAL A 82 26.46 1.36 -12.86
N LEU A 83 26.39 2.67 -13.09
CA LEU A 83 27.58 3.51 -13.27
C LEU A 83 28.55 3.43 -12.08
N TYR A 84 28.02 3.38 -10.86
CA TYR A 84 28.83 3.20 -9.65
C TYR A 84 29.58 1.86 -9.67
N VAL A 85 28.90 0.78 -10.04
CA VAL A 85 29.52 -0.56 -10.14
C VAL A 85 30.60 -0.59 -11.22
N LEU A 86 30.31 -0.05 -12.41
CA LEU A 86 31.27 0.00 -13.53
C LEU A 86 32.50 0.85 -13.17
N GLU A 87 32.31 1.98 -12.48
CA GLU A 87 33.41 2.86 -12.06
C GLU A 87 34.36 2.15 -11.09
N ARG A 88 33.82 1.39 -10.12
CA ARG A 88 34.64 0.59 -9.19
C ARG A 88 35.44 -0.49 -9.91
N VAL A 89 34.80 -1.24 -10.81
CA VAL A 89 35.49 -2.27 -11.61
C VAL A 89 36.62 -1.67 -12.44
N ARG A 90 36.40 -0.49 -13.05
CA ARG A 90 37.43 0.23 -13.82
C ARG A 90 38.61 0.69 -12.96
N ARG A 91 38.39 1.00 -11.69
CA ARG A 91 39.46 1.31 -10.72
C ARG A 91 40.23 0.08 -10.24
N GLY A 92 39.80 -1.12 -10.64
CA GLY A 92 40.37 -2.39 -10.19
C GLY A 92 39.78 -2.90 -8.88
N ASP A 93 38.71 -2.27 -8.37
CA ASP A 93 38.05 -2.69 -7.14
C ASP A 93 37.10 -3.86 -7.42
N PRO A 94 37.26 -5.02 -6.75
CA PRO A 94 36.25 -6.07 -6.77
C PRO A 94 34.93 -5.54 -6.21
N VAL A 95 33.82 -5.88 -6.86
CA VAL A 95 32.48 -5.46 -6.44
C VAL A 95 31.50 -6.62 -6.54
N LYS A 96 30.67 -6.78 -5.50
CA LYS A 96 29.51 -7.68 -5.51
C LYS A 96 28.22 -6.88 -5.34
N ALA A 97 27.47 -6.75 -6.42
CA ALA A 97 26.17 -6.11 -6.45
C ALA A 97 25.05 -7.16 -6.56
N LEU A 98 24.08 -7.08 -5.66
CA LEU A 98 22.86 -7.89 -5.68
C LEU A 98 21.66 -7.00 -6.04
N ALA A 99 21.08 -7.19 -7.22
CA ALA A 99 19.93 -6.40 -7.67
C ALA A 99 18.64 -7.22 -7.64
N ILE A 100 17.62 -6.68 -7.00
CA ILE A 100 16.33 -7.30 -6.72
C ILE A 100 15.29 -6.60 -7.59
N TYR A 101 14.66 -7.37 -8.48
CA TYR A 101 13.61 -6.92 -9.37
C TYR A 101 12.29 -7.65 -9.09
N PRO A 102 11.11 -7.01 -9.23
CA PRO A 102 9.84 -7.64 -8.88
C PRO A 102 9.54 -8.88 -9.70
N THR A 103 9.65 -8.76 -11.03
CA THR A 103 9.71 -9.92 -11.90
C THR A 103 10.79 -9.75 -12.95
N LEU A 104 11.48 -10.84 -13.23
CA LEU A 104 12.56 -10.84 -14.21
C LEU A 104 12.04 -10.75 -15.65
N ALA A 105 10.77 -11.11 -15.88
CA ALA A 105 10.12 -10.89 -17.17
C ALA A 105 9.87 -9.40 -17.43
N LEU A 106 9.46 -8.65 -16.40
CA LEU A 106 9.27 -7.19 -16.45
C LEU A 106 10.60 -6.45 -16.62
N ALA A 107 11.66 -6.96 -16.00
CA ALA A 107 12.98 -6.31 -15.95
C ALA A 107 13.91 -6.67 -17.11
N ASN A 108 13.44 -7.43 -18.11
CA ASN A 108 14.32 -8.02 -19.13
C ASN A 108 15.17 -6.98 -19.88
N ASP A 109 14.64 -5.78 -20.17
CA ASP A 109 15.40 -4.73 -20.84
C ASP A 109 16.51 -4.15 -19.94
N GLN A 110 16.18 -3.83 -18.68
CA GLN A 110 17.17 -3.36 -17.70
C GLN A 110 18.27 -4.41 -17.53
N VAL A 111 17.88 -5.67 -17.37
CA VAL A 111 18.80 -6.83 -17.25
C VAL A 111 19.67 -6.99 -18.49
N ARG A 112 19.12 -6.85 -19.70
CA ARG A 112 19.87 -6.92 -20.95
C ARG A 112 20.91 -5.80 -21.02
N ARG A 113 20.53 -4.55 -20.73
CA ARG A 113 21.44 -3.39 -20.69
C ARG A 113 22.55 -3.56 -19.66
N ILE A 114 22.22 -4.02 -18.45
CA ILE A 114 23.23 -4.34 -17.43
C ILE A 114 24.23 -5.38 -17.97
N GLY A 115 23.75 -6.42 -18.65
CA GLY A 115 24.61 -7.44 -19.26
C GLY A 115 25.48 -6.89 -20.39
N GLU A 116 24.98 -5.99 -21.22
CA GLU A 116 25.74 -5.30 -22.27
C GLU A 116 26.84 -4.43 -21.67
N TYR A 117 26.53 -3.60 -20.67
CA TYR A 117 27.53 -2.77 -19.98
C TYR A 117 28.58 -3.62 -19.26
N SER A 118 28.17 -4.71 -18.61
CA SER A 118 29.08 -5.62 -17.90
C SER A 118 30.11 -6.27 -18.84
N LYS A 119 29.70 -6.62 -20.07
CA LYS A 119 30.61 -7.21 -21.07
C LYS A 119 31.75 -6.27 -21.47
N LEU A 120 31.50 -4.96 -21.52
CA LEU A 120 32.51 -3.96 -21.93
C LEU A 120 33.71 -3.93 -20.96
N LEU A 121 33.48 -4.17 -19.67
CA LEU A 121 34.50 -4.22 -18.63
C LEU A 121 34.88 -5.64 -18.20
N LYS A 122 34.44 -6.68 -18.94
CA LYS A 122 34.61 -8.10 -18.57
C LYS A 122 34.10 -8.42 -17.14
N LEU A 123 33.11 -7.68 -16.67
CA LEU A 123 32.46 -7.90 -15.38
C LEU A 123 31.53 -9.12 -15.47
N GLY A 124 31.68 -10.06 -14.55
CA GLY A 124 30.78 -11.21 -14.48
C GLY A 124 29.36 -10.78 -14.14
N PHE A 125 28.39 -11.23 -14.94
CA PHE A 125 26.97 -10.91 -14.77
C PHE A 125 26.13 -12.18 -14.86
N THR A 126 25.21 -12.38 -13.92
CA THR A 126 24.28 -13.50 -13.97
C THR A 126 22.90 -13.14 -13.43
N GLN A 127 21.92 -13.96 -13.81
CA GLN A 127 20.53 -13.77 -13.46
C GLN A 127 19.94 -15.06 -12.89
N LEU A 128 19.25 -14.96 -11.76
CA LEU A 128 18.70 -16.10 -11.03
C LEU A 128 17.22 -15.93 -10.70
N ASP A 129 16.45 -16.97 -10.98
CA ASP A 129 15.12 -17.23 -10.44
C ASP A 129 14.95 -18.74 -10.27
N SER A 130 13.84 -19.18 -9.67
CA SER A 130 13.55 -20.61 -9.46
C SER A 130 13.61 -21.45 -10.74
N SER A 131 13.22 -20.91 -11.89
CA SER A 131 13.24 -21.60 -13.19
C SER A 131 14.65 -21.67 -13.78
N LYS A 132 15.42 -20.58 -13.72
CA LYS A 132 16.79 -20.47 -14.21
C LYS A 132 17.73 -21.31 -13.37
N VAL A 133 17.56 -21.29 -12.05
CA VAL A 133 18.34 -22.13 -11.13
C VAL A 133 18.08 -23.60 -11.40
N ARG A 134 16.82 -24.02 -11.60
CA ARG A 134 16.50 -25.42 -11.96
C ARG A 134 17.21 -25.85 -13.25
N ARG A 135 17.21 -25.01 -14.28
CA ARG A 135 17.93 -25.27 -15.54
C ARG A 135 19.44 -25.31 -15.35
N LYS A 136 20.01 -24.35 -14.64
CA LYS A 136 21.47 -24.27 -14.40
C LYS A 136 21.99 -25.41 -13.53
N LEU A 137 21.20 -25.87 -12.55
CA LEU A 137 21.54 -27.02 -11.72
C LEU A 137 21.64 -28.33 -12.52
N ALA A 138 20.98 -28.44 -13.68
CA ALA A 138 21.20 -29.57 -14.59
C ALA A 138 22.64 -29.64 -15.11
N GLY A 139 23.34 -28.49 -15.17
CA GLY A 139 24.77 -28.41 -15.49
C GLY A 139 25.71 -28.63 -14.29
N GLY A 140 25.18 -28.99 -13.12
CA GLY A 140 25.91 -29.26 -11.88
C GLY A 140 25.99 -28.07 -10.91
N ARG A 141 25.80 -28.34 -9.61
CA ARG A 141 25.88 -27.30 -8.55
C ARG A 141 27.25 -26.62 -8.51
N THR A 142 28.35 -27.37 -8.61
CA THR A 142 29.72 -26.81 -8.58
C THR A 142 29.92 -25.75 -9.66
N ARG A 143 29.49 -26.03 -10.89
CA ARG A 143 29.58 -25.09 -12.01
C ARG A 143 28.77 -23.82 -11.77
N LEU A 144 27.57 -23.94 -11.19
CA LEU A 144 26.76 -22.78 -10.81
C LEU A 144 27.45 -21.96 -9.71
N MET A 145 28.06 -22.60 -8.72
CA MET A 145 28.80 -21.90 -7.67
C MET A 145 30.05 -21.19 -8.20
N GLU A 146 30.78 -21.79 -9.14
CA GLU A 146 31.89 -21.13 -9.84
C GLU A 146 31.43 -19.91 -10.65
N GLU A 147 30.29 -20.03 -11.37
CA GLU A 147 29.68 -18.91 -12.08
C GLU A 147 29.32 -17.77 -11.11
N LEU A 148 28.69 -18.10 -9.99
CA LEU A 148 28.28 -17.12 -8.98
C LEU A 148 29.49 -16.47 -8.28
N GLY A 149 30.55 -17.23 -8.05
CA GLY A 149 31.80 -16.73 -7.45
C GLY A 149 32.52 -15.73 -8.35
N ARG A 150 32.40 -15.85 -9.68
CA ARG A 150 32.98 -14.93 -10.67
C ARG A 150 32.06 -13.76 -11.04
N ALA A 151 30.77 -13.87 -10.74
CA ALA A 151 29.84 -12.78 -11.00
C ALA A 151 30.14 -11.62 -10.05
N GLY A 152 30.20 -10.39 -10.60
CA GLY A 152 30.19 -9.16 -9.82
C GLY A 152 28.78 -8.58 -9.70
N ILE A 153 27.86 -8.92 -10.61
CA ILE A 153 26.45 -8.55 -10.54
C ILE A 153 25.58 -9.80 -10.60
N VAL A 154 24.69 -9.97 -9.61
CA VAL A 154 23.60 -10.93 -9.64
C VAL A 154 22.28 -10.18 -9.67
N VAL A 155 21.45 -10.47 -10.68
CA VAL A 155 20.06 -10.02 -10.71
C VAL A 155 19.13 -11.16 -10.30
N THR A 156 18.24 -10.91 -9.35
CA THR A 156 17.28 -11.89 -8.83
C THR A 156 15.90 -11.27 -8.60
N ASN A 157 14.94 -12.10 -8.20
CA ASN A 157 13.66 -11.66 -7.65
C ASN A 157 13.59 -11.94 -6.13
N PRO A 158 12.73 -11.22 -5.39
CA PRO A 158 12.69 -11.32 -3.94
C PRO A 158 12.17 -12.66 -3.42
N ALA A 159 11.29 -13.34 -4.18
CA ALA A 159 10.80 -14.67 -3.79
C ALA A 159 11.91 -15.73 -3.76
N PHE A 160 12.77 -15.73 -4.80
CA PHE A 160 13.95 -16.59 -4.82
C PHE A 160 14.95 -16.19 -3.72
N LEU A 161 15.19 -14.88 -3.56
CA LEU A 161 16.11 -14.35 -2.55
C LEU A 161 15.70 -14.77 -1.14
N LEU A 162 14.43 -14.58 -0.75
CA LEU A 162 13.91 -15.00 0.55
C LEU A 162 14.06 -16.52 0.74
N GLY A 163 13.71 -17.31 -0.28
CA GLY A 163 13.83 -18.76 -0.23
C GLY A 163 15.28 -19.25 -0.06
N ASP A 164 16.24 -18.59 -0.70
CA ASP A 164 17.66 -18.90 -0.57
C ASP A 164 18.26 -18.37 0.75
N LEU A 165 17.84 -17.20 1.22
CA LEU A 165 18.23 -16.64 2.52
C LEU A 165 17.74 -17.50 3.68
N LYS A 166 16.51 -18.04 3.61
CA LYS A 166 15.99 -18.99 4.62
C LYS A 166 16.84 -20.26 4.68
N LYS A 167 17.34 -20.75 3.54
CA LYS A 167 18.30 -21.87 3.52
C LYS A 167 19.63 -21.48 4.16
N PHE A 168 20.14 -20.28 3.88
CA PHE A 168 21.36 -19.76 4.48
C PHE A 168 21.25 -19.70 6.00
N LEU A 169 20.15 -19.16 6.52
CA LEU A 169 19.85 -19.07 7.94
C LEU A 169 19.81 -20.45 8.61
N LEU A 170 19.33 -21.49 7.93
CA LEU A 170 19.35 -22.86 8.46
C LEU A 170 20.74 -23.52 8.33
N SER A 171 21.44 -23.30 7.22
CA SER A 171 22.76 -23.85 6.94
C SER A 171 23.49 -22.98 5.91
N GLN A 172 24.62 -22.38 6.32
CA GLN A 172 25.34 -21.40 5.49
C GLN A 172 25.75 -21.92 4.11
N SER A 173 26.17 -23.19 4.01
CA SER A 173 26.66 -23.78 2.75
C SER A 173 25.55 -24.25 1.80
N SER A 174 24.30 -24.32 2.28
CA SER A 174 23.17 -24.81 1.49
C SER A 174 22.66 -23.76 0.49
N ALA A 175 22.80 -22.48 0.82
CA ALA A 175 22.40 -21.35 -0.01
C ALA A 175 23.34 -21.12 -1.21
N LEU A 176 22.76 -20.77 -2.35
CA LEU A 176 23.50 -20.45 -3.57
C LEU A 176 24.15 -19.07 -3.47
N LEU A 177 23.48 -18.11 -2.83
CA LEU A 177 23.94 -16.72 -2.73
C LEU A 177 24.71 -16.42 -1.43
N HIS A 178 25.18 -17.44 -0.70
CA HIS A 178 25.86 -17.26 0.59
C HIS A 178 27.03 -16.26 0.53
N ASN A 179 27.82 -16.28 -0.54
CA ASN A 179 28.92 -15.32 -0.74
C ASN A 179 28.42 -13.89 -0.94
N TYR A 180 27.23 -13.70 -1.53
CA TYR A 180 26.64 -12.37 -1.69
C TYR A 180 26.04 -11.86 -0.38
N TYR A 181 25.51 -12.75 0.48
CA TYR A 181 25.05 -12.33 1.81
C TYR A 181 26.18 -11.88 2.72
N LYS A 182 27.39 -12.40 2.52
CA LYS A 182 28.57 -12.03 3.33
C LYS A 182 29.34 -10.85 2.75
N GLU A 183 29.48 -10.79 1.42
CA GLU A 183 30.46 -9.91 0.76
C GLU A 183 29.82 -8.84 -0.13
N ALA A 184 28.49 -8.65 -0.13
CA ALA A 184 27.86 -7.62 -0.95
C ALA A 184 28.43 -6.23 -0.66
N ASP A 185 28.75 -5.50 -1.72
CA ASP A 185 29.09 -4.07 -1.67
C ASP A 185 27.86 -3.20 -1.85
N LEU A 186 26.91 -3.67 -2.65
CA LEU A 186 25.71 -2.93 -3.03
C LEU A 186 24.52 -3.89 -3.15
N ILE A 187 23.40 -3.52 -2.52
CA ILE A 187 22.10 -4.15 -2.74
C ILE A 187 21.19 -3.13 -3.43
N VAL A 188 20.56 -3.53 -4.51
CA VAL A 188 19.64 -2.70 -5.27
C VAL A 188 18.24 -3.28 -5.16
N VAL A 189 17.27 -2.46 -4.78
CA VAL A 189 15.84 -2.78 -4.85
C VAL A 189 15.24 -1.91 -5.95
N ASP A 190 14.83 -2.51 -7.07
CA ASP A 190 14.14 -1.79 -8.14
C ASP A 190 12.62 -1.91 -7.99
N GLU A 191 11.90 -0.90 -8.45
CA GLU A 191 10.43 -0.81 -8.44
C GLU A 191 9.79 -1.19 -7.09
N ILE A 192 10.23 -0.58 -5.98
CA ILE A 192 9.68 -0.89 -4.65
C ILE A 192 8.16 -0.66 -4.58
N ASP A 193 7.62 0.23 -5.41
CA ASP A 193 6.20 0.52 -5.56
C ASP A 193 5.36 -0.60 -6.19
N PHE A 194 6.00 -1.66 -6.70
CA PHE A 194 5.32 -2.86 -7.17
C PHE A 194 4.83 -3.76 -6.02
N TYR A 195 5.50 -3.73 -4.87
CA TYR A 195 5.29 -4.71 -3.80
C TYR A 195 4.12 -4.32 -2.88
N SER A 196 3.39 -5.33 -2.37
CA SER A 196 2.38 -5.11 -1.33
C SER A 196 3.04 -4.67 -0.01
N PRO A 197 2.31 -4.04 0.92
CA PRO A 197 2.85 -3.63 2.22
C PRO A 197 3.53 -4.78 2.99
N ARG A 198 2.93 -5.97 2.97
CA ARG A 198 3.52 -7.18 3.58
C ARG A 198 4.82 -7.59 2.90
N SER A 199 4.86 -7.60 1.56
CA SER A 199 6.07 -7.91 0.80
C SER A 199 7.18 -6.88 1.04
N ILE A 200 6.84 -5.60 1.19
CA ILE A 200 7.79 -4.54 1.59
C ILE A 200 8.36 -4.84 2.98
N ALA A 201 7.52 -5.19 3.97
CA ALA A 201 7.97 -5.54 5.31
C ALA A 201 8.97 -6.71 5.31
N LEU A 202 8.71 -7.75 4.50
CA LEU A 202 9.66 -8.85 4.31
C LEU A 202 10.94 -8.41 3.58
N LEU A 203 10.85 -7.52 2.59
CA LEU A 203 12.01 -7.01 1.88
C LEU A 203 12.93 -6.20 2.80
N LEU A 204 12.37 -5.35 3.64
CA LEU A 204 13.12 -4.64 4.67
C LEU A 204 13.77 -5.62 5.65
N ALA A 205 13.05 -6.67 6.09
CA ALA A 205 13.61 -7.70 6.95
C ALA A 205 14.78 -8.46 6.27
N ILE A 206 14.69 -8.74 4.97
CA ILE A 206 15.78 -9.33 4.17
C ILE A 206 17.00 -8.40 4.15
N LEU A 207 16.81 -7.10 3.92
CA LEU A 207 17.89 -6.11 3.92
C LEU A 207 18.58 -6.04 5.29
N GLU A 208 17.79 -6.10 6.38
CA GLU A 208 18.30 -6.10 7.74
C GLU A 208 19.11 -7.37 8.04
N VAL A 209 18.57 -8.56 7.73
CA VAL A 209 19.31 -9.82 7.90
C VAL A 209 20.60 -9.82 7.09
N ILE A 210 20.57 -9.44 5.80
CA ILE A 210 21.77 -9.42 4.97
C ILE A 210 22.80 -8.44 5.55
N SER A 211 22.37 -7.26 6.01
CA SER A 211 23.29 -6.30 6.62
C SER A 211 23.89 -6.82 7.92
N GLU A 212 23.14 -7.55 8.76
CA GLU A 212 23.67 -8.15 9.99
C GLU A 212 24.64 -9.30 9.75
N VAL A 213 24.45 -10.11 8.71
CA VAL A 213 25.32 -11.26 8.42
C VAL A 213 26.49 -10.94 7.49
N SER A 214 26.51 -9.73 6.91
CA SER A 214 27.57 -9.29 6.01
C SER A 214 28.86 -8.98 6.78
N ASP A 215 30.00 -9.42 6.25
CA ASP A 215 31.33 -9.10 6.79
C ASP A 215 31.63 -7.59 6.67
N LYS A 216 31.02 -6.93 5.68
CA LYS A 216 31.00 -5.48 5.49
C LYS A 216 29.56 -5.02 5.26
N LYS A 217 29.11 -3.97 5.96
CA LYS A 217 27.74 -3.44 5.77
C LYS A 217 27.57 -2.92 4.33
N PRO A 218 26.67 -3.50 3.52
CA PRO A 218 26.49 -3.12 2.11
C PRO A 218 25.86 -1.73 1.99
N LEU A 219 26.10 -1.05 0.87
CA LEU A 219 25.29 0.08 0.45
C LEU A 219 23.94 -0.42 -0.06
N VAL A 220 22.89 0.37 0.12
CA VAL A 220 21.56 0.05 -0.41
C VAL A 220 21.07 1.17 -1.31
N ALA A 221 20.63 0.80 -2.52
CA ALA A 221 19.95 1.69 -3.46
C ALA A 221 18.52 1.19 -3.68
N VAL A 222 17.53 1.99 -3.27
CA VAL A 222 16.11 1.70 -3.50
C VAL A 222 15.56 2.63 -4.57
N LEU A 223 14.92 2.08 -5.58
CA LEU A 223 14.39 2.80 -6.73
C LEU A 223 12.86 2.63 -6.77
N GLY A 224 12.14 3.72 -6.99
CA GLY A 224 10.68 3.68 -7.07
C GLY A 224 10.08 4.94 -7.65
N ALA A 225 8.78 4.91 -7.97
CA ALA A 225 8.07 6.08 -8.53
C ALA A 225 7.15 6.79 -7.51
N THR A 226 6.53 6.05 -6.59
CA THR A 226 5.40 6.53 -5.78
C THR A 226 5.59 6.36 -4.27
N ILE A 227 6.83 6.43 -3.80
CA ILE A 227 7.18 6.32 -2.37
C ILE A 227 6.60 7.52 -1.61
N SER A 228 5.80 7.27 -0.58
CA SER A 228 5.05 8.32 0.15
C SER A 228 5.92 9.16 1.08
N GLN A 229 6.78 8.50 1.86
CA GLN A 229 7.67 9.07 2.87
C GLN A 229 9.04 8.38 2.71
N PRO A 230 9.86 8.78 1.72
CA PRO A 230 11.16 8.17 1.50
C PRO A 230 12.12 8.37 2.69
N GLU A 231 11.87 9.33 3.57
CA GLU A 231 12.65 9.60 4.77
C GLU A 231 12.59 8.44 5.78
N ASP A 232 11.41 7.84 6.00
CA ASP A 232 11.25 6.68 6.89
C ASP A 232 12.09 5.48 6.42
N LEU A 233 12.10 5.24 5.11
CA LEU A 233 12.98 4.25 4.49
C LEU A 233 14.46 4.64 4.66
N GLY A 234 14.79 5.92 4.55
CA GLY A 234 16.14 6.44 4.72
C GLY A 234 16.69 6.20 6.12
N GLU A 235 15.92 6.54 7.16
CA GLU A 235 16.28 6.29 8.55
C GLU A 235 16.39 4.79 8.85
N PHE A 236 15.50 3.97 8.29
CA PHE A 236 15.62 2.51 8.37
C PHE A 236 16.95 2.03 7.78
N LEU A 237 17.28 2.45 6.54
CA LEU A 237 18.53 2.04 5.89
C LEU A 237 19.76 2.53 6.65
N LYS A 238 19.72 3.74 7.21
CA LYS A 238 20.80 4.29 8.04
C LYS A 238 21.04 3.46 9.28
N ARG A 239 19.96 3.07 9.99
CA ARG A 239 20.03 2.18 11.15
C ARG A 239 20.65 0.83 10.79
N VAL A 240 20.19 0.23 9.70
CA VAL A 240 20.56 -1.14 9.30
C VAL A 240 21.97 -1.23 8.72
N THR A 241 22.37 -0.25 7.92
CA THR A 241 23.68 -0.26 7.23
C THR A 241 24.77 0.50 7.99
N GLY A 242 24.39 1.35 8.95
CA GLY A 242 25.32 2.27 9.63
C GLY A 242 25.82 3.42 8.73
N ARG A 243 25.18 3.66 7.58
CA ARG A 243 25.61 4.65 6.57
C ARG A 243 24.57 5.74 6.40
N GLY A 244 24.99 6.95 6.05
CA GLY A 244 24.06 8.04 5.67
C GLY A 244 23.17 7.65 4.48
N TYR A 245 22.16 8.46 4.18
CA TYR A 245 21.32 8.26 3.00
C TYR A 245 21.05 9.57 2.28
N ARG A 246 20.75 9.49 0.98
CA ARG A 246 20.24 10.59 0.17
C ARG A 246 18.97 10.20 -0.57
N VAL A 247 17.93 11.01 -0.39
CA VAL A 247 16.71 10.95 -1.20
C VAL A 247 16.93 11.79 -2.45
N VAL A 248 16.95 11.13 -3.60
CA VAL A 248 17.17 11.76 -4.90
C VAL A 248 15.85 11.73 -5.68
N LYS A 249 15.41 12.89 -6.16
CA LYS A 249 14.15 13.00 -6.93
C LYS A 249 14.45 13.30 -8.40
N GLY A 250 13.86 12.53 -9.31
CA GLY A 250 13.98 12.72 -10.74
C GLY A 250 12.63 13.01 -11.39
N LYS A 251 12.59 13.92 -12.36
CA LYS A 251 11.39 14.11 -13.19
C LYS A 251 11.27 12.93 -14.17
N PRO A 252 10.06 12.41 -14.42
CA PRO A 252 9.85 11.41 -15.46
C PRO A 252 10.12 12.01 -16.84
N PHE A 253 10.62 11.20 -17.76
CA PHE A 253 10.65 11.58 -19.17
C PHE A 253 9.30 11.25 -19.81
N ARG A 254 8.65 12.25 -20.39
CA ARG A 254 7.42 12.16 -21.19
C ARG A 254 7.43 13.24 -22.27
N VAL A 255 7.16 12.86 -23.52
CA VAL A 255 6.78 13.84 -24.54
C VAL A 255 5.37 14.38 -24.26
N GLU A 256 4.97 15.45 -24.96
CA GLU A 256 3.58 15.93 -24.95
C GLU A 256 2.64 14.74 -25.17
N ASN A 257 1.60 14.61 -24.34
CA ASN A 257 0.61 13.56 -24.50
C ASN A 257 -0.76 14.16 -24.83
N ARG A 258 -1.28 13.80 -26.00
CA ARG A 258 -2.59 14.23 -26.50
C ARG A 258 -3.64 13.20 -26.12
N VAL A 259 -4.58 13.61 -25.29
CA VAL A 259 -5.61 12.73 -24.72
C VAL A 259 -6.92 12.92 -25.46
N TYR A 260 -7.45 11.84 -26.02
CA TYR A 260 -8.72 11.78 -26.73
C TYR A 260 -9.68 10.86 -25.98
N ILE A 261 -10.86 11.35 -25.63
CA ILE A 261 -11.97 10.53 -25.11
C ILE A 261 -13.07 10.54 -26.14
N ILE A 262 -13.30 9.42 -26.81
CA ILE A 262 -14.22 9.32 -27.94
C ILE A 262 -15.64 9.11 -27.44
N LEU A 263 -16.56 9.98 -27.84
CA LEU A 263 -17.94 10.01 -27.33
C LEU A 263 -18.93 9.31 -28.23
N GLY A 264 -18.60 9.15 -29.51
CA GLY A 264 -19.51 8.58 -30.49
C GLY A 264 -19.32 9.18 -31.86
N LYS A 265 -19.74 8.41 -32.88
CA LYS A 265 -19.86 8.88 -34.25
C LYS A 265 -21.25 9.48 -34.47
N ASN A 266 -21.33 10.59 -35.21
CA ASN A 266 -22.59 11.20 -35.64
C ASN A 266 -23.58 11.49 -34.49
N LEU A 267 -23.08 11.97 -33.34
CA LEU A 267 -23.93 12.29 -32.17
C LEU A 267 -25.06 13.28 -32.49
N ARG A 268 -24.89 14.14 -33.50
CA ARG A 268 -25.92 15.08 -33.94
C ARG A 268 -27.12 14.37 -34.57
N ASP A 269 -26.88 13.35 -35.40
CA ASP A 269 -27.96 12.54 -35.98
C ASP A 269 -28.74 11.78 -34.90
N ILE A 270 -28.03 11.31 -33.86
CA ILE A 270 -28.65 10.68 -32.68
C ILE A 270 -29.52 11.70 -31.95
N TRP A 271 -29.00 12.89 -31.68
CA TRP A 271 -29.73 13.98 -31.03
C TRP A 271 -30.98 14.40 -31.80
N ASP A 272 -30.89 14.58 -33.13
CA ASP A 272 -32.04 14.93 -33.97
C ASP A 272 -33.13 13.83 -33.96
N LYS A 273 -32.73 12.55 -34.01
CA LYS A 273 -33.65 11.42 -33.87
C LYS A 273 -34.33 11.41 -32.51
N LEU A 274 -33.57 11.57 -31.42
CA LEU A 274 -34.11 11.61 -30.07
C LEU A 274 -35.15 12.74 -29.96
N ARG A 275 -34.80 13.97 -30.35
CA ARG A 275 -35.71 15.13 -30.34
C ARG A 275 -37.04 14.84 -31.03
N SER A 276 -37.01 14.14 -32.17
CA SER A 276 -38.24 13.75 -32.89
C SER A 276 -39.11 12.74 -32.12
N GLN A 277 -38.50 11.82 -31.38
CA GLN A 277 -39.20 10.81 -30.58
C GLN A 277 -39.78 11.40 -29.29
N VAL A 278 -39.07 12.34 -28.65
CA VAL A 278 -39.51 12.98 -27.39
C VAL A 278 -40.54 14.10 -27.59
N ALA A 279 -40.81 14.51 -28.84
CA ALA A 279 -41.84 15.50 -29.18
C ALA A 279 -43.29 15.01 -28.91
N ARG A 280 -43.48 13.76 -28.48
CA ARG A 280 -44.78 13.21 -28.08
C ARG A 280 -45.24 13.85 -26.75
N PRO A 281 -46.49 14.37 -26.66
CA PRO A 281 -46.99 15.05 -25.45
C PRO A 281 -46.90 14.20 -24.16
N GLU A 282 -47.08 12.88 -24.29
CA GLU A 282 -47.01 11.89 -23.20
C GLU A 282 -45.63 11.81 -22.53
N ILE A 283 -44.58 12.22 -23.25
CA ILE A 283 -43.18 12.15 -22.81
C ILE A 283 -42.71 13.52 -22.33
N GLN A 284 -43.08 14.60 -23.02
CA GLN A 284 -42.70 15.98 -22.66
C GLN A 284 -43.04 16.35 -21.21
N GLY A 285 -44.20 15.89 -20.71
CA GLY A 285 -44.63 16.15 -19.33
C GLY A 285 -43.79 15.45 -18.24
N LYS A 286 -42.97 14.45 -18.61
CA LYS A 286 -42.13 13.67 -17.69
C LYS A 286 -40.67 14.11 -17.64
N LEU A 287 -40.24 14.98 -18.55
CA LEU A 287 -38.83 15.38 -18.69
C LEU A 287 -38.41 16.41 -17.62
N PRO A 288 -37.28 16.19 -16.93
CA PRO A 288 -36.61 17.19 -16.11
C PRO A 288 -36.11 18.37 -16.97
N ASP A 289 -35.96 19.54 -16.35
CA ASP A 289 -35.53 20.76 -17.06
C ASP A 289 -34.10 20.67 -17.62
N GLU A 290 -33.22 19.90 -16.99
CA GLU A 290 -31.88 19.60 -17.54
C GLU A 290 -31.98 18.82 -18.86
N VAL A 291 -32.87 17.82 -18.92
CA VAL A 291 -33.06 16.98 -20.11
C VAL A 291 -33.75 17.77 -21.22
N LYS A 292 -34.73 18.62 -20.89
CA LYS A 292 -35.38 19.54 -21.86
C LYS A 292 -34.35 20.46 -22.51
N ARG A 293 -33.52 21.14 -21.71
CA ARG A 293 -32.46 22.02 -22.21
C ARG A 293 -31.49 21.28 -23.13
N ALA A 294 -31.07 20.06 -22.77
CA ALA A 294 -30.20 19.25 -23.60
C ALA A 294 -30.85 18.83 -24.93
N LEU A 295 -32.17 18.60 -24.97
CA LEU A 295 -32.88 18.28 -26.21
C LEU A 295 -33.13 19.51 -27.11
N GLU A 296 -33.02 20.72 -26.56
CA GLU A 296 -33.11 21.99 -27.29
C GLU A 296 -31.73 22.50 -27.77
N ASP A 297 -30.67 22.26 -27.00
CA ASP A 297 -29.30 22.63 -27.32
C ASP A 297 -28.36 21.41 -27.45
N PHE A 298 -27.83 21.22 -28.65
CA PHE A 298 -26.89 20.14 -28.94
C PHE A 298 -25.59 20.22 -28.12
N ASN A 299 -25.10 21.41 -27.79
CA ASN A 299 -23.85 21.52 -27.03
C ASN A 299 -24.05 20.99 -25.60
N SER A 300 -25.16 21.38 -24.95
CA SER A 300 -25.59 20.83 -23.66
C SER A 300 -25.77 19.30 -23.72
N PHE A 301 -26.37 18.75 -24.78
CA PHE A 301 -26.45 17.29 -24.95
C PHE A 301 -25.08 16.62 -25.07
N ALA A 302 -24.18 17.23 -25.85
CA ALA A 302 -22.85 16.68 -26.13
C ALA A 302 -21.93 16.65 -24.89
N GLU A 303 -22.25 17.38 -23.83
CA GLU A 303 -21.52 17.31 -22.55
C GLU A 303 -21.76 16.00 -21.81
N LYS A 304 -22.97 15.42 -21.90
CA LYS A 304 -23.35 14.18 -21.21
C LYS A 304 -24.24 13.27 -22.08
N PRO A 305 -23.83 12.89 -23.30
CA PRO A 305 -24.70 12.19 -24.24
C PRO A 305 -25.17 10.83 -23.69
N TYR A 306 -24.31 10.13 -22.96
CA TYR A 306 -24.65 8.87 -22.30
C TYR A 306 -25.72 9.03 -21.22
N PHE A 307 -25.68 10.11 -20.44
CA PHE A 307 -26.71 10.38 -19.42
C PHE A 307 -28.07 10.57 -20.06
N TYR A 308 -28.17 11.44 -21.06
CA TYR A 308 -29.45 11.76 -21.69
C TYR A 308 -30.04 10.54 -22.40
N ILE A 309 -29.21 9.74 -23.07
CA ILE A 309 -29.66 8.49 -23.69
C ILE A 309 -30.16 7.52 -22.63
N GLN A 310 -29.39 7.26 -21.56
CA GLN A 310 -29.81 6.34 -20.50
C GLN A 310 -31.07 6.85 -19.78
N TYR A 311 -31.21 8.16 -19.59
CA TYR A 311 -32.42 8.76 -19.02
C TYR A 311 -33.64 8.48 -19.93
N LEU A 312 -33.52 8.74 -21.23
CA LEU A 312 -34.61 8.51 -22.18
C LEU A 312 -34.95 7.01 -22.29
N GLU A 313 -33.95 6.12 -22.30
CA GLU A 313 -34.16 4.67 -22.21
C GLU A 313 -34.96 4.29 -20.95
N SER A 314 -34.65 4.92 -19.81
CA SER A 314 -35.27 4.59 -18.52
C SER A 314 -36.76 4.93 -18.46
N ILE A 315 -37.22 5.89 -19.27
CA ILE A 315 -38.64 6.24 -19.40
C ILE A 315 -39.31 5.56 -20.60
N GLY A 316 -38.62 4.60 -21.23
CA GLY A 316 -39.16 3.75 -22.29
C GLY A 316 -39.01 4.30 -23.72
N VAL A 317 -38.21 5.35 -23.93
CA VAL A 317 -37.89 5.84 -25.28
C VAL A 317 -36.90 4.87 -25.93
N GLU A 318 -37.20 4.46 -27.16
CA GLU A 318 -36.26 3.68 -27.96
C GLU A 318 -35.13 4.58 -28.46
N THR A 319 -33.97 4.51 -27.83
CA THR A 319 -32.83 5.36 -28.18
C THR A 319 -31.88 4.67 -29.16
N PRO A 320 -31.30 5.39 -30.13
CA PRO A 320 -30.21 4.86 -30.92
C PRO A 320 -29.01 4.57 -30.03
N SER A 321 -28.34 3.43 -30.23
CA SER A 321 -27.06 3.20 -29.57
C SER A 321 -26.00 4.16 -30.10
N ILE A 322 -25.16 4.69 -29.22
CA ILE A 322 -23.95 5.41 -29.63
C ILE A 322 -23.03 4.40 -30.29
N HIS A 323 -22.94 4.46 -31.62
CA HIS A 323 -22.04 3.59 -32.36
C HIS A 323 -20.60 4.12 -32.28
N LEU A 324 -19.70 3.22 -31.90
CA LEU A 324 -18.26 3.42 -31.90
C LEU A 324 -17.64 2.30 -32.73
N ASP A 325 -17.29 2.61 -33.98
CA ASP A 325 -16.51 1.69 -34.81
C ASP A 325 -15.03 1.84 -34.44
N TYR A 326 -14.57 1.03 -33.47
CA TYR A 326 -13.16 1.02 -33.08
C TYR A 326 -12.28 0.46 -34.20
N THR A 327 -12.77 -0.45 -35.04
CA THR A 327 -11.97 -1.02 -36.14
C THR A 327 -11.64 0.04 -37.19
N GLU A 328 -12.57 0.96 -37.47
CA GLU A 328 -12.35 2.12 -38.34
C GLU A 328 -11.22 3.00 -37.80
N ILE A 329 -11.25 3.33 -36.51
CA ILE A 329 -10.25 4.16 -35.83
C ILE A 329 -8.88 3.45 -35.81
N LEU A 330 -8.86 2.17 -35.42
CA LEU A 330 -7.63 1.38 -35.33
C LEU A 330 -6.96 1.18 -36.70
N SER A 331 -7.75 1.08 -37.78
CA SER A 331 -7.22 0.89 -39.14
C SER A 331 -6.27 2.00 -39.58
N HIS A 332 -6.53 3.24 -39.15
CA HIS A 332 -5.67 4.39 -39.47
C HIS A 332 -4.31 4.33 -38.80
N TYR A 333 -4.18 3.62 -37.67
CA TYR A 333 -2.92 3.48 -36.93
C TYR A 333 -1.95 2.47 -37.56
N LEU A 334 -2.41 1.65 -38.52
CA LEU A 334 -1.54 0.70 -39.22
C LEU A 334 -0.48 1.38 -40.11
N ASN A 335 -0.71 2.64 -40.49
CA ASN A 335 0.19 3.43 -41.34
C ASN A 335 1.15 4.33 -40.54
N ASP A 336 1.15 4.21 -39.21
CA ASP A 336 1.96 5.05 -38.33
C ASP A 336 3.43 4.60 -38.30
N ASP A 337 4.34 5.55 -38.07
CA ASP A 337 5.77 5.24 -37.91
C ASP A 337 6.01 4.46 -36.61
N TYR A 338 5.25 4.76 -35.56
CA TYR A 338 5.39 4.16 -34.23
C TYR A 338 4.29 3.14 -33.91
N ALA A 339 4.59 2.21 -33.01
CA ALA A 339 3.63 1.21 -32.57
C ALA A 339 2.49 1.82 -31.75
N THR A 340 1.31 1.22 -31.88
CA THR A 340 0.13 1.48 -31.06
C THR A 340 -0.20 0.23 -30.24
N ILE A 341 -0.31 0.37 -28.93
CA ILE A 341 -0.83 -0.71 -28.07
C ILE A 341 -2.32 -0.47 -27.83
N VAL A 342 -3.11 -1.51 -28.02
CA VAL A 342 -4.55 -1.53 -27.77
C VAL A 342 -4.80 -2.43 -26.57
N PHE A 343 -5.21 -1.83 -25.45
CA PHE A 343 -5.60 -2.56 -24.25
C PHE A 343 -7.07 -2.97 -24.31
N THR A 344 -7.33 -4.26 -24.16
CA THR A 344 -8.69 -4.85 -24.11
C THR A 344 -9.00 -5.38 -22.71
N LYS A 345 -10.26 -5.76 -22.46
CA LYS A 345 -10.65 -6.36 -21.17
C LYS A 345 -10.27 -7.83 -21.03
N SER A 346 -10.28 -8.60 -22.13
CA SER A 346 -10.03 -10.04 -22.12
C SER A 346 -9.18 -10.48 -23.31
N ILE A 347 -8.63 -11.71 -23.21
CA ILE A 347 -7.89 -12.34 -24.30
C ILE A 347 -8.78 -12.53 -25.52
N SER A 348 -10.00 -13.03 -25.33
CA SER A 348 -10.90 -13.25 -26.45
C SER A 348 -11.32 -11.96 -27.15
N HIS A 349 -11.51 -10.87 -26.41
CA HIS A 349 -11.77 -9.56 -27.03
C HIS A 349 -10.54 -9.06 -27.81
N ALA A 350 -9.32 -9.34 -27.33
CA ALA A 350 -8.11 -9.05 -28.12
C ALA A 350 -8.08 -9.81 -29.47
N GLU A 351 -8.40 -11.10 -29.43
CA GLU A 351 -8.47 -11.96 -30.62
C GLU A 351 -9.62 -11.58 -31.56
N GLU A 352 -10.76 -11.16 -31.01
CA GLU A 352 -11.92 -10.65 -31.75
C GLU A 352 -11.56 -9.37 -32.51
N VAL A 353 -10.97 -8.38 -31.85
CA VAL A 353 -10.52 -7.13 -32.48
C VAL A 353 -9.54 -7.43 -33.62
N LEU A 354 -8.58 -8.34 -33.42
CA LEU A 354 -7.64 -8.72 -34.49
C LEU A 354 -8.37 -9.37 -35.68
N ARG A 355 -9.32 -10.27 -35.42
CA ARG A 355 -10.09 -10.96 -36.45
C ARG A 355 -10.96 -9.99 -37.26
N GLU A 356 -11.61 -9.05 -36.60
CA GLU A 356 -12.43 -8.02 -37.27
C GLU A 356 -11.58 -7.10 -38.16
N LEU A 357 -10.40 -6.68 -37.67
CA LEU A 357 -9.45 -5.91 -38.47
C LEU A 357 -8.99 -6.68 -39.71
N LYS A 358 -8.66 -7.97 -39.56
CA LYS A 358 -8.27 -8.84 -40.67
C LYS A 358 -9.40 -9.06 -41.68
N SER A 359 -10.61 -9.28 -41.20
CA SER A 359 -11.80 -9.42 -42.05
C SER A 359 -12.03 -8.16 -42.89
N ARG A 360 -11.79 -6.98 -42.30
CA ARG A 360 -11.99 -5.68 -42.96
C ARG A 360 -10.88 -5.29 -43.93
N LEU A 361 -9.62 -5.62 -43.62
CA LEU A 361 -8.43 -5.05 -44.29
C LEU A 361 -7.56 -6.11 -44.99
N GLY A 362 -7.83 -7.39 -44.80
CA GLY A 362 -7.03 -8.52 -45.31
C GLY A 362 -6.20 -9.21 -44.21
N GLU A 363 -5.70 -10.41 -44.51
CA GLU A 363 -4.93 -11.23 -43.55
C GLU A 363 -3.54 -10.65 -43.23
N ASP A 364 -2.92 -9.97 -44.20
CA ASP A 364 -1.55 -9.44 -44.14
C ASP A 364 -1.49 -8.00 -43.59
N ILE A 365 -2.18 -7.75 -42.47
CA ILE A 365 -2.07 -6.48 -41.75
C ILE A 365 -0.93 -6.49 -40.72
N PRO A 366 -0.26 -5.35 -40.45
CA PRO A 366 0.79 -5.25 -39.46
C PRO A 366 0.24 -5.19 -38.02
N ALA A 367 -0.59 -6.17 -37.64
CA ALA A 367 -1.25 -6.28 -36.34
C ALA A 367 -1.09 -7.68 -35.73
N SER A 368 -0.93 -7.77 -34.40
CA SER A 368 -0.87 -9.04 -33.68
C SER A 368 -1.45 -8.92 -32.27
N THR A 369 -1.95 -10.03 -31.74
CA THR A 369 -2.29 -10.17 -30.33
C THR A 369 -1.06 -10.52 -29.49
N HIS A 370 -1.11 -10.18 -28.20
CA HIS A 370 -0.10 -10.53 -27.21
C HIS A 370 -0.74 -10.87 -25.86
N HIS A 371 -0.64 -12.13 -25.43
CA HIS A 371 -1.14 -12.62 -24.14
C HIS A 371 -0.47 -13.94 -23.74
N HIS A 372 -0.67 -14.39 -22.50
CA HIS A 372 0.07 -15.52 -21.93
C HIS A 372 -0.23 -16.87 -22.60
N LEU A 373 -1.44 -17.05 -23.18
CA LEU A 373 -1.79 -18.21 -24.00
C LEU A 373 -1.07 -18.25 -25.37
N VAL A 374 -0.44 -17.14 -25.81
CA VAL A 374 0.43 -17.18 -26.98
C VAL A 374 1.76 -17.85 -26.58
N PRO A 375 2.23 -18.88 -27.33
CA PRO A 375 3.50 -19.54 -27.07
C PRO A 375 4.63 -18.53 -26.90
N LYS A 376 5.55 -18.82 -25.98
CA LYS A 376 6.62 -17.89 -25.62
C LYS A 376 7.48 -17.51 -26.83
N GLU A 377 7.85 -18.45 -27.69
CA GLU A 377 8.64 -18.15 -28.88
C GLU A 377 7.92 -17.17 -29.82
N ARG A 378 6.59 -17.33 -29.97
CA ARG A 378 5.77 -16.46 -30.79
C ARG A 378 5.60 -15.06 -30.18
N ARG A 379 5.52 -14.95 -28.85
CA ARG A 379 5.53 -13.64 -28.17
C ARG A 379 6.86 -12.92 -28.41
N GLU A 380 7.99 -13.61 -28.22
CA GLU A 380 9.32 -13.06 -28.49
C GLU A 380 9.48 -12.61 -29.95
N GLU A 381 8.94 -13.38 -30.90
CA GLU A 381 8.90 -13.02 -32.32
C GLU A 381 8.08 -11.74 -32.57
N VAL A 382 6.89 -11.64 -31.99
CA VAL A 382 6.00 -10.47 -32.11
C VAL A 382 6.64 -9.23 -31.47
N GLU A 383 7.26 -9.37 -30.31
CA GLU A 383 8.01 -8.30 -29.63
C GLU A 383 9.15 -7.78 -30.52
N GLU A 384 9.94 -8.68 -31.12
CA GLU A 384 11.04 -8.32 -32.03
C GLU A 384 10.53 -7.67 -33.32
N LYS A 385 9.46 -8.20 -33.92
CA LYS A 385 8.82 -7.59 -35.10
C LYS A 385 8.28 -6.20 -34.80
N THR A 386 7.74 -5.98 -33.61
CA THR A 386 7.28 -4.64 -33.17
C THR A 386 8.47 -3.71 -33.00
N ARG A 387 9.57 -4.16 -32.37
CA ARG A 387 10.80 -3.38 -32.20
C ARG A 387 11.41 -2.94 -33.53
N ARG A 388 11.29 -3.76 -34.58
CA ARG A 388 11.71 -3.44 -35.95
C ARG A 388 10.71 -2.58 -36.74
N GLY A 389 9.57 -2.24 -36.16
CA GLY A 389 8.51 -1.47 -36.80
C GLY A 389 7.69 -2.24 -37.84
N VAL A 390 7.76 -3.58 -37.85
CA VAL A 390 6.99 -4.45 -38.76
C VAL A 390 5.57 -4.65 -38.25
N VAL A 391 5.41 -4.86 -36.93
CA VAL A 391 4.09 -4.85 -36.28
C VAL A 391 3.82 -3.43 -35.79
N LYS A 392 2.71 -2.84 -36.24
CA LYS A 392 2.27 -1.48 -35.91
C LYS A 392 1.18 -1.45 -34.85
N LEU A 393 0.38 -2.51 -34.75
CA LEU A 393 -0.70 -2.63 -33.78
C LEU A 393 -0.51 -3.88 -32.90
N LEU A 394 -0.38 -3.68 -31.59
CA LEU A 394 -0.35 -4.76 -30.60
C LEU A 394 -1.61 -4.74 -29.75
N ILE A 395 -2.37 -5.83 -29.74
CA ILE A 395 -3.62 -5.94 -28.98
C ILE A 395 -3.40 -6.86 -27.78
N SER A 396 -3.60 -6.37 -26.56
CA SER A 396 -3.31 -7.13 -25.34
C SER A 396 -4.28 -6.79 -24.21
N PRO A 397 -4.74 -7.77 -23.41
CA PRO A 397 -5.59 -7.45 -22.26
C PRO A 397 -4.78 -6.90 -21.07
N ARG A 398 -3.67 -7.56 -20.71
CA ARG A 398 -2.85 -7.21 -19.54
C ARG A 398 -1.36 -7.49 -19.71
N THR A 399 -0.94 -8.44 -20.54
CA THR A 399 0.47 -8.84 -20.59
C THR A 399 1.42 -7.75 -21.07
N LEU A 400 0.94 -6.75 -21.82
CA LEU A 400 1.71 -5.57 -22.20
C LEU A 400 1.60 -4.38 -21.22
N SER A 401 0.76 -4.47 -20.17
CA SER A 401 0.79 -3.48 -19.08
C SER A 401 2.07 -3.62 -18.24
N GLN A 402 2.72 -4.77 -18.39
CA GLN A 402 3.94 -5.23 -17.77
C GLN A 402 5.18 -4.82 -18.62
N GLY A 403 6.28 -4.48 -17.93
CA GLY A 403 7.67 -4.10 -18.27
C GLY A 403 8.34 -4.40 -19.62
N ILE A 404 7.67 -5.08 -20.54
CA ILE A 404 8.23 -5.62 -21.78
C ILE A 404 8.67 -4.48 -22.72
N ASP A 405 9.89 -4.59 -23.25
CA ASP A 405 10.40 -3.68 -24.29
C ASP A 405 9.90 -4.12 -25.66
N ILE A 406 8.85 -3.45 -26.13
CA ILE A 406 8.27 -3.64 -27.47
C ILE A 406 8.72 -2.55 -28.46
N GLY A 407 9.74 -1.76 -28.12
CA GLY A 407 10.22 -0.66 -28.94
C GLY A 407 9.49 0.66 -28.69
N GLU A 408 9.39 1.50 -29.73
CA GLU A 408 8.84 2.84 -29.63
C GLU A 408 7.32 2.85 -29.80
N VAL A 409 6.64 3.11 -28.69
CA VAL A 409 5.17 3.19 -28.64
C VAL A 409 4.77 4.66 -28.62
N GLY A 410 4.09 5.10 -29.68
CA GLY A 410 3.58 6.47 -29.80
C GLY A 410 2.16 6.62 -29.24
N ARG A 411 1.38 5.55 -29.18
CA ARG A 411 -0.03 5.62 -28.83
C ARG A 411 -0.47 4.45 -27.96
N ILE A 412 -1.28 4.76 -26.95
CA ILE A 412 -2.06 3.78 -26.19
C ILE A 412 -3.52 4.01 -26.48
N VAL A 413 -4.22 2.93 -26.85
CA VAL A 413 -5.68 2.89 -26.99
C VAL A 413 -6.25 2.07 -25.85
N HIS A 414 -7.12 2.66 -25.04
CA HIS A 414 -7.93 1.94 -24.05
C HIS A 414 -9.26 1.58 -24.69
N LEU A 415 -9.43 0.32 -25.08
CA LEU A 415 -10.73 -0.24 -25.48
C LEU A 415 -11.50 -0.60 -24.19
N GLY A 416 -12.07 0.46 -23.61
CA GLY A 416 -12.60 0.52 -22.26
C GLY A 416 -11.54 0.81 -21.20
N LEU A 417 -11.93 1.60 -20.20
CA LEU A 417 -11.07 1.95 -19.07
C LEU A 417 -10.93 0.76 -18.11
N PRO A 418 -9.75 0.60 -17.49
CA PRO A 418 -9.65 -0.25 -16.30
C PRO A 418 -10.47 0.37 -15.16
N GLU A 419 -10.91 -0.47 -14.23
CA GLU A 419 -11.65 -0.03 -13.03
C GLU A 419 -10.72 0.65 -12.02
N ASP A 420 -9.42 0.31 -12.09
CA ASP A 420 -8.38 0.79 -11.20
C ASP A 420 -7.47 1.83 -11.89
N VAL A 421 -7.18 2.92 -11.17
CA VAL A 421 -6.37 4.05 -11.66
C VAL A 421 -4.89 3.68 -11.81
N ARG A 422 -4.35 2.82 -10.94
CA ARG A 422 -2.98 2.29 -11.08
C ARG A 422 -2.85 1.47 -12.35
N GLU A 423 -3.82 0.61 -12.66
CA GLU A 423 -3.80 -0.15 -13.92
C GLU A 423 -3.82 0.80 -15.14
N PHE A 424 -4.59 1.89 -15.07
CA PHE A 424 -4.57 2.93 -16.12
C PHE A 424 -3.18 3.54 -16.30
N TYR A 425 -2.55 4.03 -15.23
CA TYR A 425 -1.24 4.67 -15.31
C TYR A 425 -0.11 3.69 -15.69
N GLN A 426 -0.20 2.41 -15.31
CA GLN A 426 0.74 1.38 -15.75
C GLN A 426 0.69 1.15 -17.27
N ARG A 427 -0.52 1.15 -17.84
CA ARG A 427 -0.73 1.08 -19.30
C ARG A 427 -0.19 2.34 -20.00
N GLU A 428 -0.49 3.52 -19.48
CA GLU A 428 -0.01 4.80 -20.03
C GLU A 428 1.51 4.94 -19.96
N GLY A 429 2.14 4.37 -18.93
CA GLY A 429 3.60 4.35 -18.79
C GLY A 429 4.34 3.62 -19.91
N ARG A 430 3.65 2.97 -20.87
CA ARG A 430 4.24 2.22 -22.00
C ARG A 430 4.60 3.08 -23.20
N LYS A 431 4.07 4.29 -23.34
CA LYS A 431 4.31 5.19 -24.49
C LYS A 431 5.18 6.39 -24.16
N GLY A 432 5.57 7.14 -25.18
CA GLY A 432 6.13 8.49 -25.03
C GLY A 432 7.52 8.56 -24.40
N ARG A 433 8.30 7.47 -24.51
CA ARG A 433 9.59 7.31 -23.82
C ARG A 433 10.81 7.89 -24.56
N ARG A 434 10.64 8.55 -25.71
CA ARG A 434 11.75 9.13 -26.51
C ARG A 434 11.41 10.48 -27.11
N VAL A 435 12.41 11.37 -27.20
CA VAL A 435 12.26 12.75 -27.72
C VAL A 435 11.88 12.75 -29.20
N GLU A 436 12.48 11.86 -29.97
CA GLU A 436 12.25 11.72 -31.43
C GLU A 436 10.79 11.45 -31.82
N LEU A 437 9.96 11.03 -30.86
CA LEU A 437 8.54 10.73 -31.07
C LEU A 437 7.68 11.99 -31.30
N GLY A 438 8.12 13.17 -30.85
CA GLY A 438 7.39 14.43 -30.95
C GLY A 438 6.22 14.53 -29.97
N PHE A 439 5.17 13.75 -30.18
CA PHE A 439 3.99 13.69 -29.30
C PHE A 439 3.48 12.25 -29.17
N SER A 440 2.98 11.92 -27.99
CA SER A 440 2.30 10.66 -27.71
C SER A 440 0.79 10.86 -27.62
N GLU A 441 0.01 9.78 -27.73
CA GLU A 441 -1.45 9.86 -27.71
C GLU A 441 -2.08 8.86 -26.74
N THR A 442 -3.04 9.32 -25.93
CA THR A 442 -3.99 8.48 -25.18
C THR A 442 -5.29 8.50 -25.95
N VAL A 443 -5.82 7.35 -26.33
CA VAL A 443 -7.14 7.27 -26.98
C VAL A 443 -8.03 6.36 -26.15
N ILE A 444 -9.00 6.95 -25.46
CA ILE A 444 -9.99 6.23 -24.66
C ILE A 444 -11.23 6.02 -25.53
N ILE A 445 -11.55 4.76 -25.80
CA ILE A 445 -12.75 4.35 -26.51
C ILE A 445 -13.67 3.67 -25.49
N PRO A 446 -14.72 4.35 -25.01
CA PRO A 446 -15.67 3.82 -24.04
C PRO A 446 -16.42 2.62 -24.64
N LEU A 447 -16.19 1.43 -24.10
CA LEU A 447 -16.87 0.20 -24.54
C LEU A 447 -17.63 -0.44 -23.38
N GLY A 448 -17.04 -0.40 -22.20
CA GLY A 448 -17.52 -1.06 -21.00
C GLY A 448 -18.58 -0.24 -20.25
N ARG A 449 -19.25 -0.95 -19.36
CA ARG A 449 -20.16 -0.38 -18.36
C ARG A 449 -19.51 0.76 -17.56
N TRP A 450 -18.32 0.50 -17.03
CA TRP A 450 -17.58 1.42 -16.16
C TRP A 450 -17.39 2.78 -16.84
N ASP A 451 -16.93 2.77 -18.09
CA ASP A 451 -16.74 3.96 -18.91
C ASP A 451 -18.04 4.75 -19.08
N ARG A 452 -19.15 4.05 -19.36
CA ARG A 452 -20.46 4.68 -19.53
C ARG A 452 -21.01 5.26 -18.23
N GLU A 453 -20.76 4.61 -17.08
CA GLU A 453 -21.17 5.12 -15.76
C GLU A 453 -20.35 6.36 -15.38
N LEU A 454 -19.03 6.35 -15.61
CA LEU A 454 -18.20 7.54 -15.43
C LEU A 454 -18.66 8.69 -16.34
N LEU A 455 -18.85 8.43 -17.63
CA LEU A 455 -19.24 9.45 -18.62
C LEU A 455 -20.70 9.93 -18.47
N ALA A 456 -21.61 9.11 -17.94
CA ALA A 456 -22.97 9.55 -17.60
C ALA A 456 -23.00 10.57 -16.45
N ASN A 457 -21.94 10.65 -15.63
CA ASN A 457 -21.80 11.69 -14.62
C ASN A 457 -21.05 12.93 -15.15
N GLY A 458 -20.72 12.95 -16.45
CA GLY A 458 -20.00 14.03 -17.12
C GLY A 458 -18.48 13.90 -17.05
N PHE A 459 -17.78 14.71 -17.85
CA PHE A 459 -16.31 14.66 -17.97
C PHE A 459 -15.57 14.93 -16.67
N LYS A 460 -16.14 15.78 -15.81
CA LYS A 460 -15.55 16.11 -14.52
C LYS A 460 -15.34 14.88 -13.64
N ALA A 461 -16.26 13.90 -13.66
CA ALA A 461 -16.12 12.67 -12.88
C ALA A 461 -14.96 11.79 -13.39
N LEU A 462 -14.78 11.73 -14.71
CA LEU A 462 -13.65 11.03 -15.32
C LEU A 462 -12.33 11.76 -15.04
N GLU A 463 -12.30 13.08 -15.14
CA GLU A 463 -11.14 13.91 -14.80
C GLU A 463 -10.77 13.76 -13.31
N GLU A 464 -11.73 13.84 -12.40
CA GLU A 464 -11.52 13.59 -10.97
C GLU A 464 -10.99 12.17 -10.72
N TRP A 465 -11.49 11.15 -11.45
CA TRP A 465 -11.00 9.77 -11.33
C TRP A 465 -9.56 9.63 -11.82
N LEU A 466 -9.21 10.22 -12.97
CA LEU A 466 -7.83 10.26 -13.47
C LEU A 466 -6.90 11.00 -12.50
N ASN A 467 -7.41 12.07 -11.86
CA ASN A 467 -6.68 12.89 -10.90
C ASN A 467 -6.62 12.32 -9.47
N LEU A 468 -7.22 11.15 -9.20
CA LEU A 468 -7.01 10.43 -7.92
C LEU A 468 -5.53 10.10 -7.66
N GLY A 469 -4.71 10.13 -8.71
CA GLY A 469 -3.29 9.80 -8.68
C GLY A 469 -3.04 8.30 -8.44
N ILE A 470 -1.79 7.87 -8.60
CA ILE A 470 -1.38 6.51 -8.22
C ILE A 470 -1.39 6.41 -6.69
N GLU A 471 -1.79 5.26 -6.15
CA GLU A 471 -1.74 5.07 -4.69
C GLU A 471 -0.31 5.20 -4.20
N ARG A 472 -0.19 5.72 -2.98
CA ARG A 472 1.08 5.93 -2.32
C ARG A 472 1.62 4.59 -1.84
N THR A 473 2.89 4.32 -2.14
CA THR A 473 3.61 3.16 -1.58
C THR A 473 3.98 3.47 -0.15
N LEU A 474 3.30 2.79 0.77
CA LEU A 474 3.47 2.95 2.22
C LEU A 474 4.62 2.07 2.68
N ILE A 475 5.59 2.68 3.37
CA ILE A 475 6.73 2.00 3.96
C ILE A 475 6.66 2.24 5.47
N ASN A 476 6.49 1.18 6.24
CA ASN A 476 6.40 1.24 7.68
C ASN A 476 7.52 0.39 8.32
N PRO A 477 8.64 1.01 8.74
CA PRO A 477 9.72 0.31 9.43
C PRO A 477 9.33 -0.35 10.75
N ASP A 478 8.19 0.04 11.32
CA ASP A 478 7.66 -0.44 12.59
C ASP A 478 6.62 -1.56 12.43
N ASN A 479 6.43 -2.05 11.20
CA ASN A 479 5.53 -3.14 10.90
C ASN A 479 5.98 -4.44 11.62
N LEU A 480 5.12 -4.96 12.50
CA LEU A 480 5.39 -6.16 13.28
C LEU A 480 5.55 -7.41 12.41
N TYR A 481 5.12 -7.41 11.15
CA TYR A 481 5.40 -8.49 10.20
C TYR A 481 6.89 -8.59 9.83
N LEU A 482 7.58 -7.44 9.71
CA LEU A 482 9.04 -7.37 9.54
C LEU A 482 9.71 -7.99 10.77
N HIS A 483 9.32 -7.54 11.97
CA HIS A 483 9.89 -7.99 13.22
C HIS A 483 9.59 -9.46 13.54
N LEU A 484 8.45 -9.98 13.08
CA LEU A 484 8.12 -11.40 13.16
C LEU A 484 9.15 -12.24 12.40
N PHE A 485 9.51 -11.84 11.17
CA PHE A 485 10.51 -12.55 10.38
C PHE A 485 11.91 -12.47 11.00
N LEU A 486 12.31 -11.30 11.52
CA LEU A 486 13.60 -11.15 12.19
C LEU A 486 13.70 -12.01 13.45
N GLY A 487 12.66 -11.98 14.30
CA GLY A 487 12.58 -12.80 15.51
C GLY A 487 12.62 -14.29 15.21
N LEU A 488 11.87 -14.74 14.20
CA LEU A 488 11.92 -16.14 13.72
C LEU A 488 13.33 -16.52 13.24
N SER A 489 13.99 -15.65 12.49
CA SER A 489 15.33 -15.89 11.96
C SER A 489 16.35 -16.09 13.09
N LYS A 490 16.29 -15.26 14.14
CA LYS A 490 17.16 -15.34 15.32
C LYS A 490 16.93 -16.61 16.15
N LEU A 491 15.68 -17.07 16.24
CA LEU A 491 15.31 -18.24 17.04
C LEU A 491 15.55 -19.58 16.31
N ILE A 492 15.38 -19.61 14.98
CA ILE A 492 15.48 -20.83 14.18
C ILE A 492 16.90 -21.07 13.69
N SER A 493 17.65 -20.02 13.40
CA SER A 493 19.00 -20.19 12.89
C SER A 493 19.92 -20.80 13.95
N PRO A 494 20.68 -21.87 13.64
CA PRO A 494 21.62 -22.42 14.58
C PRO A 494 22.85 -21.52 14.82
N TRP A 495 23.11 -20.56 13.92
CA TRP A 495 24.32 -19.73 13.93
C TRP A 495 24.03 -18.23 13.97
N PHE A 496 22.89 -17.76 13.46
CA PHE A 496 22.46 -16.36 13.56
C PHE A 496 21.67 -16.15 14.86
N LYS A 497 22.36 -16.18 16.00
CA LYS A 497 21.75 -16.00 17.32
C LYS A 497 22.07 -14.61 17.87
N MET A 498 21.03 -13.80 18.01
CA MET A 498 21.09 -12.46 18.59
C MET A 498 19.96 -12.30 19.60
N GLU A 499 20.06 -11.32 20.50
CA GLU A 499 18.96 -10.98 21.37
C GLU A 499 17.75 -10.43 20.59
N LEU A 500 16.56 -10.78 21.09
CA LEU A 500 15.32 -10.25 20.56
C LEU A 500 15.09 -8.83 21.09
N THR A 501 14.84 -7.91 20.17
CA THR A 501 14.34 -6.56 20.47
C THR A 501 12.91 -6.62 21.00
N ASP A 502 12.44 -5.54 21.63
CA ASP A 502 11.07 -5.50 22.17
C ASP A 502 10.00 -5.66 21.10
N LYS A 503 10.19 -5.07 19.91
CA LYS A 503 9.27 -5.25 18.78
C LYS A 503 9.26 -6.67 18.23
N GLU A 504 10.39 -7.37 18.21
CA GLU A 504 10.45 -8.78 17.82
C GLU A 504 9.76 -9.68 18.84
N LYS A 505 9.94 -9.43 20.14
CA LYS A 505 9.19 -10.13 21.20
C LYS A 505 7.70 -9.89 21.07
N GLU A 506 7.28 -8.63 20.91
CA GLU A 506 5.88 -8.26 20.72
C GLU A 506 5.28 -8.96 19.49
N ALA A 507 5.99 -8.96 18.36
CA ALA A 507 5.53 -9.62 17.14
C ALA A 507 5.37 -11.14 17.33
N LEU A 508 6.32 -11.80 17.99
CA LEU A 508 6.28 -13.24 18.28
C LEU A 508 5.17 -13.59 19.28
N GLU A 509 4.96 -12.78 20.32
CA GLU A 509 3.88 -12.94 21.30
C GLU A 509 2.52 -12.79 20.64
N LYS A 510 2.32 -11.72 19.86
CA LYS A 510 1.08 -11.48 19.11
C LYS A 510 0.81 -12.54 18.03
N ALA A 511 1.86 -13.15 17.48
CA ALA A 511 1.75 -14.29 16.58
C ALA A 511 1.45 -15.62 17.31
N GLY A 512 1.47 -15.66 18.65
CA GLY A 512 1.27 -16.87 19.44
C GLY A 512 2.46 -17.84 19.37
N LEU A 513 3.68 -17.32 19.19
CA LEU A 513 4.92 -18.09 19.04
C LEU A 513 5.85 -17.97 20.24
N LEU A 514 5.63 -16.96 21.08
CA LEU A 514 6.37 -16.72 22.32
C LEU A 514 5.36 -16.53 23.46
N GLU A 515 5.43 -17.36 24.49
CA GLU A 515 4.58 -17.25 25.68
C GLU A 515 5.42 -17.44 26.95
N SER A 516 5.42 -16.45 27.85
CA SER A 516 6.18 -16.49 29.12
C SER A 516 7.66 -16.84 28.92
N GLY A 517 8.28 -16.34 27.84
CA GLY A 517 9.67 -16.62 27.47
C GLY A 517 9.93 -18.02 26.89
N ARG A 518 8.88 -18.82 26.64
CA ARG A 518 8.98 -20.15 26.04
C ARG A 518 8.52 -20.13 24.58
N VAL A 519 9.16 -20.96 23.76
CA VAL A 519 8.85 -21.10 22.32
C VAL A 519 8.64 -22.58 21.97
N ASP A 520 7.66 -22.86 21.09
CA ASP A 520 7.53 -24.17 20.45
C ASP A 520 8.26 -24.18 19.10
N TYR A 521 9.36 -24.92 19.04
CA TYR A 521 10.21 -24.99 17.85
C TYR A 521 9.46 -25.52 16.60
N ASN A 522 8.50 -26.44 16.78
CA ASN A 522 7.72 -26.95 15.64
C ASN A 522 6.82 -25.86 15.05
N SER A 523 6.19 -25.06 15.89
CA SER A 523 5.39 -23.91 15.46
C SER A 523 6.27 -22.84 14.81
N LEU A 524 7.42 -22.50 15.38
CA LEU A 524 8.39 -21.57 14.77
C LEU A 524 8.79 -22.05 13.37
N LYS A 525 9.26 -23.29 13.25
CA LYS A 525 9.69 -23.88 11.98
C LYS A 525 8.57 -23.86 10.93
N ARG A 526 7.35 -24.22 11.32
CA ARG A 526 6.19 -24.21 10.41
C ARG A 526 5.86 -22.80 9.91
N VAL A 527 5.86 -21.80 10.79
CA VAL A 527 5.61 -20.40 10.38
C VAL A 527 6.72 -19.91 9.48
N PHE A 528 7.98 -20.14 9.86
CA PHE A 528 9.14 -19.77 9.06
C PHE A 528 9.08 -20.40 7.67
N GLU A 529 8.81 -21.70 7.54
CA GLU A 529 8.68 -22.37 6.24
C GLU A 529 7.59 -21.74 5.35
N ARG A 530 6.44 -21.37 5.94
CA ARG A 530 5.28 -20.83 5.22
C ARG A 530 5.36 -19.34 4.88
N LEU A 531 6.26 -18.59 5.52
CA LEU A 531 6.55 -17.20 5.16
C LEU A 531 7.24 -17.15 3.78
N ASN A 532 6.43 -17.12 2.73
CA ASN A 532 6.89 -16.80 1.37
C ASN A 532 6.67 -15.31 1.09
N PHE A 533 7.29 -14.82 0.02
CA PHE A 533 7.38 -13.39 -0.25
C PHE A 533 6.04 -12.76 -0.69
N TYR A 534 5.27 -13.47 -1.52
CA TYR A 534 4.00 -12.96 -2.08
C TYR A 534 2.76 -13.47 -1.35
N GLU A 535 2.86 -14.55 -0.58
CA GLU A 535 1.74 -15.08 0.21
C GLU A 535 2.25 -15.90 1.39
N TYR A 536 1.40 -16.16 2.38
CA TYR A 536 1.71 -17.09 3.46
C TYR A 536 1.11 -18.44 3.10
N GLY A 537 1.96 -19.45 2.91
CA GLY A 537 1.47 -20.75 2.47
C GLY A 537 2.58 -21.76 2.19
N PRO A 538 2.21 -22.99 1.83
CA PRO A 538 3.12 -23.93 1.21
C PRO A 538 3.86 -23.31 0.01
N PRO A 539 5.09 -23.76 -0.30
CA PRO A 539 5.89 -23.19 -1.39
C PRO A 539 5.42 -23.63 -2.80
N TYR A 540 4.25 -24.25 -2.93
CA TYR A 540 3.69 -24.75 -4.18
C TYR A 540 2.24 -24.28 -4.33
N GLY A 541 1.86 -23.86 -5.53
CA GLY A 541 0.50 -23.42 -5.84
C GLY A 541 -0.49 -24.57 -6.02
N VAL A 542 -1.77 -24.22 -6.11
CA VAL A 542 -2.89 -25.13 -6.35
C VAL A 542 -3.07 -25.34 -7.85
N LYS A 543 -3.16 -26.60 -8.29
CA LYS A 543 -3.24 -26.95 -9.72
C LYS A 543 -4.63 -26.63 -10.29
N ARG A 544 -4.68 -26.23 -11.55
CA ARG A 544 -5.91 -25.88 -12.27
C ARG A 544 -6.00 -26.61 -13.61
N TYR A 545 -7.21 -26.93 -14.03
CA TYR A 545 -7.48 -27.66 -15.27
C TYR A 545 -8.73 -27.14 -15.97
N LEU A 546 -8.64 -26.95 -17.28
CA LEU A 546 -9.78 -26.69 -18.16
C LEU A 546 -10.31 -28.01 -18.71
N VAL A 547 -11.56 -28.33 -18.40
CA VAL A 547 -12.28 -29.53 -18.83
C VAL A 547 -12.87 -29.30 -20.22
N LYS A 548 -12.58 -30.20 -21.17
CA LYS A 548 -13.10 -30.19 -22.56
C LYS A 548 -13.67 -31.55 -22.95
N GLU A 549 -14.46 -31.59 -24.02
CA GLU A 549 -14.84 -32.85 -24.69
C GLU A 549 -13.57 -33.52 -25.23
N GLY A 550 -13.06 -34.54 -24.52
CA GLY A 550 -11.84 -35.28 -24.87
C GLY A 550 -10.70 -35.23 -23.84
N GLY A 551 -10.85 -34.52 -22.72
CA GLY A 551 -9.88 -34.54 -21.61
C GLY A 551 -9.70 -33.20 -20.90
N GLU A 552 -8.61 -33.10 -20.13
CA GLU A 552 -8.29 -31.92 -19.32
C GLU A 552 -7.01 -31.26 -19.81
N VAL A 553 -7.03 -29.93 -19.91
CA VAL A 553 -5.86 -29.12 -20.23
C VAL A 553 -5.35 -28.46 -18.96
N ALA A 554 -4.09 -28.69 -18.59
CA ALA A 554 -3.50 -28.06 -17.42
C ALA A 554 -3.36 -26.55 -17.63
N LEU A 555 -3.80 -25.77 -16.64
CA LEU A 555 -3.64 -24.32 -16.57
C LEU A 555 -2.51 -23.94 -15.60
N GLU A 556 -2.12 -22.67 -15.58
CA GLU A 556 -1.13 -22.16 -14.63
C GLU A 556 -1.66 -22.32 -13.18
N PRO A 557 -0.85 -22.87 -12.25
CA PRO A 557 -1.25 -22.98 -10.85
C PRO A 557 -1.49 -21.61 -10.21
N ILE A 558 -2.38 -21.57 -9.23
CA ILE A 558 -2.73 -20.35 -8.47
C ILE A 558 -2.18 -20.38 -7.04
N GLY A 559 -2.08 -19.20 -6.42
CA GLY A 559 -1.78 -19.08 -5.00
C GLY A 559 -2.87 -19.65 -4.10
N HIS A 560 -2.55 -19.81 -2.83
CA HIS A 560 -3.51 -20.24 -1.81
C HIS A 560 -4.53 -19.15 -1.47
N CYS A 561 -4.14 -17.87 -1.54
CA CYS A 561 -5.08 -16.76 -1.38
C CYS A 561 -6.06 -16.69 -2.56
N ASP A 562 -5.55 -16.78 -3.79
CA ASP A 562 -6.37 -16.79 -5.02
C ASP A 562 -7.40 -17.93 -5.01
N LEU A 563 -7.01 -19.13 -4.56
CA LEU A 563 -7.96 -20.23 -4.38
C LEU A 563 -9.18 -19.79 -3.56
N VAL A 564 -8.93 -19.13 -2.43
CA VAL A 564 -9.97 -18.72 -1.48
C VAL A 564 -10.80 -17.55 -2.01
N GLU A 565 -10.20 -16.62 -2.75
CA GLU A 565 -10.87 -15.38 -3.15
C GLU A 565 -11.47 -15.40 -4.55
N ARG A 566 -10.96 -16.25 -5.46
CA ARG A 566 -11.24 -16.12 -6.89
C ARG A 566 -11.51 -17.44 -7.59
N PHE A 567 -11.14 -18.57 -7.00
CA PHE A 567 -11.26 -19.88 -7.65
C PHE A 567 -12.08 -20.88 -6.83
N GLN A 568 -13.33 -20.50 -6.54
CA GLN A 568 -14.35 -21.35 -5.93
C GLN A 568 -15.44 -21.72 -6.94
N PRO A 569 -16.18 -22.83 -6.76
CA PRO A 569 -17.24 -23.21 -7.69
C PRO A 569 -18.25 -22.08 -7.94
N GLY A 570 -18.38 -21.70 -9.21
CA GLY A 570 -19.16 -20.59 -9.71
C GLY A 570 -18.42 -19.27 -9.88
N CYS A 571 -17.17 -19.18 -9.46
CA CYS A 571 -16.33 -18.04 -9.82
C CYS A 571 -16.01 -18.05 -11.32
N ILE A 572 -16.06 -16.87 -11.93
CA ILE A 572 -15.76 -16.62 -13.33
C ILE A 572 -14.26 -16.33 -13.44
N ASP A 573 -13.55 -17.11 -14.25
CA ASP A 573 -12.22 -16.75 -14.70
C ASP A 573 -12.31 -16.08 -16.08
N TYR A 574 -12.16 -14.75 -16.07
CA TYR A 574 -12.16 -13.93 -17.28
C TYR A 574 -10.96 -14.18 -18.19
N GLY A 575 -9.86 -14.73 -17.67
CA GLY A 575 -8.67 -15.07 -18.46
C GLY A 575 -8.93 -16.20 -19.44
N GLU A 576 -9.67 -17.21 -19.00
CA GLU A 576 -9.99 -18.42 -19.78
C GLU A 576 -11.43 -18.42 -20.34
N GLU A 577 -12.20 -17.37 -20.06
CA GLU A 577 -13.66 -17.28 -20.32
C GLU A 577 -14.39 -18.52 -19.82
N SER A 578 -14.06 -18.88 -18.59
CA SER A 578 -14.50 -20.10 -17.93
C SER A 578 -15.19 -19.80 -16.60
N ILE A 579 -15.88 -20.82 -16.09
CA ILE A 579 -16.40 -20.85 -14.73
C ILE A 579 -15.76 -22.03 -14.04
N VAL A 580 -15.33 -21.83 -12.79
CA VAL A 580 -14.93 -22.93 -11.91
C VAL A 580 -16.16 -23.79 -11.65
N VAL A 581 -16.15 -25.02 -12.11
CA VAL A 581 -17.30 -25.93 -11.97
C VAL A 581 -17.16 -26.83 -10.74
N ALA A 582 -15.93 -27.16 -10.34
CA ALA A 582 -15.69 -28.06 -9.21
C ALA A 582 -14.31 -27.87 -8.57
N LEU A 583 -14.21 -28.34 -7.33
CA LEU A 583 -12.95 -28.49 -6.60
C LEU A 583 -12.73 -29.97 -6.28
N GLU A 584 -11.60 -30.54 -6.71
CA GLU A 584 -11.17 -31.86 -6.24
C GLU A 584 -10.43 -31.70 -4.91
N ARG A 585 -10.99 -32.34 -3.89
CA ARG A 585 -10.53 -32.24 -2.50
C ARG A 585 -9.68 -33.46 -2.17
N GLY A 586 -8.68 -33.25 -1.31
CA GLY A 586 -7.99 -34.37 -0.66
C GLY A 586 -8.78 -34.88 0.55
N ARG A 587 -8.08 -35.21 1.63
CA ARG A 587 -8.67 -35.81 2.85
C ARG A 587 -9.68 -34.92 3.59
N SER A 588 -9.71 -33.61 3.32
CA SER A 588 -10.64 -32.66 3.95
C SER A 588 -11.05 -31.55 2.98
N THR A 589 -12.16 -30.89 3.26
CA THR A 589 -12.66 -29.73 2.48
C THR A 589 -11.70 -28.53 2.49
N ARG A 590 -10.79 -28.49 3.47
CA ARG A 590 -9.75 -27.46 3.58
C ARG A 590 -8.55 -27.71 2.69
N HIS A 591 -8.36 -28.94 2.22
CA HIS A 591 -7.27 -29.28 1.31
C HIS A 591 -7.81 -29.48 -0.11
N VAL A 592 -7.70 -28.43 -0.93
CA VAL A 592 -8.02 -28.49 -2.36
C VAL A 592 -6.79 -28.92 -3.13
N ALA A 593 -6.89 -30.03 -3.86
CA ALA A 593 -5.80 -30.55 -4.67
C ALA A 593 -5.82 -29.96 -6.08
N ARG A 594 -7.02 -29.82 -6.67
CA ARG A 594 -7.22 -29.35 -8.05
C ARG A 594 -8.48 -28.51 -8.17
N VAL A 595 -8.43 -27.49 -9.03
CA VAL A 595 -9.58 -26.68 -9.45
C VAL A 595 -9.93 -27.06 -10.89
N LEU A 596 -11.21 -27.30 -11.16
CA LEU A 596 -11.73 -27.67 -12.47
C LEU A 596 -12.59 -26.54 -13.03
N GLU A 597 -12.35 -26.20 -14.29
CA GLU A 597 -13.01 -25.10 -14.99
C GLU A 597 -13.61 -25.59 -16.31
N LYS A 598 -14.71 -24.95 -16.77
CA LYS A 598 -15.28 -25.14 -18.11
C LYS A 598 -15.53 -23.79 -18.76
N ARG A 599 -15.34 -23.69 -20.08
CA ARG A 599 -15.66 -22.45 -20.81
C ARG A 599 -17.15 -22.15 -20.73
N PHE A 600 -17.56 -20.89 -20.80
CA PHE A 600 -18.99 -20.50 -20.71
C PHE A 600 -19.90 -21.28 -21.65
N ARG A 601 -19.42 -21.62 -22.85
CA ARG A 601 -20.18 -22.36 -23.87
C ARG A 601 -20.28 -23.86 -23.60
N ASP A 602 -19.36 -24.39 -22.79
CA ASP A 602 -19.26 -25.81 -22.45
C ASP A 602 -19.94 -26.12 -21.10
N VAL A 603 -20.40 -25.08 -20.38
CA VAL A 603 -21.17 -25.23 -19.14
C VAL A 603 -22.63 -25.52 -19.46
N ASP A 604 -23.11 -26.68 -19.03
CA ASP A 604 -24.52 -27.02 -19.07
C ASP A 604 -25.22 -26.47 -17.81
N PHE A 605 -25.69 -25.22 -17.88
CA PHE A 605 -26.35 -24.57 -16.74
C PHE A 605 -27.67 -25.24 -16.31
N TYR A 606 -28.24 -26.13 -17.12
CA TYR A 606 -29.51 -26.82 -16.81
C TYR A 606 -29.28 -28.14 -16.09
N HIS A 607 -28.28 -28.91 -16.52
CA HIS A 607 -28.00 -30.24 -15.98
C HIS A 607 -26.92 -30.25 -14.90
N ASP A 608 -26.08 -29.21 -14.82
CA ASP A 608 -25.12 -29.08 -13.73
C ASP A 608 -25.83 -28.61 -12.45
N ASP A 609 -25.99 -29.53 -11.48
CA ASP A 609 -26.66 -29.27 -10.19
C ASP A 609 -26.07 -28.05 -9.45
N VAL A 610 -24.79 -27.72 -9.70
CA VAL A 610 -24.08 -26.58 -9.12
C VAL A 610 -24.71 -25.25 -9.54
N PHE A 611 -25.28 -25.16 -10.75
CA PHE A 611 -25.76 -23.90 -11.34
C PHE A 611 -27.27 -23.79 -11.53
N ARG A 612 -28.01 -24.90 -11.42
CA ARG A 612 -29.45 -24.93 -11.71
C ARG A 612 -30.24 -23.87 -10.92
N VAL A 613 -30.03 -23.79 -9.60
CA VAL A 613 -30.71 -22.81 -8.73
C VAL A 613 -30.33 -21.38 -9.11
N ALA A 614 -29.05 -21.13 -9.40
CA ALA A 614 -28.58 -19.81 -9.81
C ALA A 614 -29.18 -19.38 -11.16
N LEU A 615 -29.40 -20.32 -12.08
CA LEU A 615 -30.05 -20.07 -13.36
C LEU A 615 -31.53 -19.69 -13.20
N GLU A 616 -32.25 -20.34 -12.29
CA GLU A 616 -33.66 -20.02 -11.98
C GLU A 616 -33.79 -18.63 -11.35
N GLU A 617 -32.98 -18.32 -10.34
CA GLU A 617 -32.92 -16.99 -9.72
C GLU A 617 -32.53 -15.92 -10.75
N TYR A 618 -31.58 -16.22 -11.65
CA TYR A 618 -31.20 -15.33 -12.73
C TYR A 618 -32.39 -15.01 -13.64
N ARG A 619 -33.16 -16.03 -14.05
CA ARG A 619 -34.36 -15.82 -14.87
C ARG A 619 -35.38 -14.98 -14.14
N TYR A 620 -35.66 -15.29 -12.88
CA TYR A 620 -36.61 -14.55 -12.06
C TYR A 620 -36.23 -13.07 -11.95
N VAL A 621 -34.96 -12.78 -11.67
CA VAL A 621 -34.45 -11.40 -11.60
C VAL A 621 -34.62 -10.67 -12.94
N LYS A 622 -34.22 -11.31 -14.05
CA LYS A 622 -34.30 -10.69 -15.39
C LYS A 622 -35.76 -10.45 -15.81
N GLU A 623 -36.65 -11.42 -15.57
CA GLU A 623 -38.08 -11.27 -15.82
C GLU A 623 -38.70 -10.17 -14.94
N GLY A 624 -38.29 -10.07 -13.69
CA GLY A 624 -38.69 -8.98 -12.78
C GLY A 624 -38.22 -7.59 -13.23
N TRP A 625 -37.14 -7.52 -14.00
CA TRP A 625 -36.71 -6.30 -14.69
C TRP A 625 -37.41 -6.08 -16.05
N GLY A 626 -38.26 -7.02 -16.49
CA GLY A 626 -38.90 -6.97 -17.81
C GLY A 626 -37.97 -7.32 -18.96
N GLU A 627 -36.90 -8.08 -18.69
CA GLU A 627 -35.83 -8.42 -19.63
C GLU A 627 -35.87 -9.90 -20.00
N LYS A 628 -35.55 -10.22 -21.26
CA LYS A 628 -35.46 -11.62 -21.70
C LYS A 628 -34.18 -12.26 -21.15
N PRO A 629 -34.25 -13.34 -20.34
CA PRO A 629 -33.07 -14.01 -19.81
C PRO A 629 -32.21 -14.64 -20.93
N ASN A 630 -30.90 -14.38 -20.92
CA ASN A 630 -29.90 -15.02 -21.77
C ASN A 630 -28.54 -15.06 -21.02
N ILE A 631 -28.31 -16.15 -20.28
CA ILE A 631 -27.16 -16.30 -19.39
C ILE A 631 -25.82 -16.16 -20.13
N LEU A 632 -25.69 -16.76 -21.31
CA LEU A 632 -24.45 -16.72 -22.08
C LEU A 632 -24.16 -15.30 -22.60
N LYS A 633 -25.18 -14.60 -23.12
CA LYS A 633 -25.06 -13.19 -23.51
C LYS A 633 -24.65 -12.33 -22.31
N ASP A 634 -25.27 -12.55 -21.15
CA ASP A 634 -25.03 -11.73 -19.96
C ASP A 634 -23.65 -12.02 -19.31
N LEU A 635 -23.16 -13.26 -19.36
CA LEU A 635 -21.78 -13.62 -18.99
C LEU A 635 -20.75 -12.99 -19.94
N LEU A 636 -20.92 -13.17 -21.25
CA LEU A 636 -19.98 -12.64 -22.26
C LEU A 636 -19.96 -11.11 -22.28
N SER A 637 -21.09 -10.45 -21.98
CA SER A 637 -21.17 -8.99 -21.90
C SER A 637 -20.76 -8.41 -20.54
N GLY A 638 -20.41 -9.26 -19.55
CA GLY A 638 -20.02 -8.85 -18.21
C GLY A 638 -21.15 -8.25 -17.36
N ARG A 639 -22.41 -8.55 -17.69
CA ARG A 639 -23.58 -8.19 -16.86
C ARG A 639 -23.74 -9.12 -15.66
N ILE A 640 -23.05 -10.26 -15.69
CA ILE A 640 -22.86 -11.16 -14.56
C ILE A 640 -21.38 -11.12 -14.20
N SER A 641 -21.10 -10.72 -12.97
CA SER A 641 -19.76 -10.82 -12.38
C SER A 641 -19.82 -11.73 -11.16
N SER A 642 -18.74 -12.45 -10.87
CA SER A 642 -18.67 -13.28 -9.66
C SER A 642 -17.76 -12.65 -8.60
N ASN A 643 -18.20 -12.66 -7.35
CA ASN A 643 -17.40 -12.32 -6.18
C ASN A 643 -17.48 -13.44 -5.15
N GLN A 644 -16.35 -13.86 -4.59
CA GLN A 644 -16.35 -14.85 -3.53
C GLN A 644 -16.51 -14.15 -2.18
N LEU A 645 -17.62 -14.40 -1.49
CA LEU A 645 -17.78 -13.95 -0.12
C LEU A 645 -16.91 -14.81 0.79
N CYS A 646 -16.03 -14.17 1.55
CA CYS A 646 -15.19 -14.83 2.54
C CYS A 646 -15.63 -14.46 3.96
N VAL A 647 -15.57 -15.42 4.87
CA VAL A 647 -15.57 -15.13 6.30
C VAL A 647 -14.13 -14.84 6.70
N VAL A 648 -13.91 -13.63 7.18
CA VAL A 648 -12.60 -13.16 7.62
C VAL A 648 -12.59 -13.12 9.15
N TYR A 649 -11.64 -13.82 9.74
CA TYR A 649 -11.33 -13.75 11.17
C TYR A 649 -10.05 -12.93 11.32
N VAL A 650 -10.19 -11.77 11.94
CA VAL A 650 -9.10 -10.83 12.19
C VAL A 650 -8.77 -10.79 13.67
N PRO A 651 -7.53 -10.41 14.03
CA PRO A 651 -7.24 -10.07 15.42
C PRO A 651 -8.12 -8.90 15.86
N SER A 652 -8.50 -8.86 17.13
CA SER A 652 -9.38 -7.81 17.68
C SER A 652 -8.61 -6.63 18.26
N LYS A 653 -7.28 -6.78 18.45
CA LYS A 653 -6.42 -5.80 19.12
C LYS A 653 -5.00 -5.74 18.52
N GLY A 654 -4.90 -5.28 17.29
CA GLY A 654 -3.65 -4.98 16.59
C GLY A 654 -3.14 -6.17 15.80
N PHE A 655 -1.83 -6.33 15.75
CA PHE A 655 -1.21 -7.44 15.01
C PHE A 655 -1.58 -8.81 15.61
N GLY A 656 -1.78 -9.82 14.76
CA GLY A 656 -2.05 -11.18 15.21
C GLY A 656 -2.52 -12.10 14.08
N ALA A 657 -3.01 -13.29 14.45
CA ALA A 657 -3.40 -14.32 13.49
C ALA A 657 -4.61 -13.90 12.63
N TYR A 658 -4.47 -14.10 11.32
CA TYR A 658 -5.48 -13.84 10.30
C TYR A 658 -5.95 -15.14 9.66
N ARG A 659 -7.25 -15.24 9.38
CA ARG A 659 -7.81 -16.42 8.72
C ARG A 659 -8.97 -16.04 7.81
N LYS A 660 -8.88 -16.44 6.54
CA LYS A 660 -9.89 -16.19 5.52
C LYS A 660 -10.42 -17.51 5.01
N ILE A 661 -11.74 -17.68 5.08
CA ILE A 661 -12.44 -18.91 4.69
C ILE A 661 -13.47 -18.57 3.61
N PRO A 662 -13.46 -19.23 2.44
CA PRO A 662 -14.47 -19.01 1.43
C PRO A 662 -15.83 -19.50 1.94
N ASN A 663 -16.86 -18.65 1.86
CA ASN A 663 -18.22 -18.97 2.29
C ASN A 663 -19.11 -19.39 1.13
N ARG A 664 -19.29 -18.51 0.14
CA ARG A 664 -20.15 -18.72 -1.02
C ARG A 664 -19.77 -17.81 -2.18
N CYS A 665 -19.95 -18.28 -3.40
CA CYS A 665 -19.83 -17.44 -4.57
C CYS A 665 -21.12 -16.61 -4.72
N ILE A 666 -20.97 -15.35 -5.13
CA ILE A 666 -22.07 -14.43 -5.41
C ILE A 666 -21.96 -14.02 -6.88
N TRP A 667 -23.03 -14.21 -7.63
CA TRP A 667 -23.19 -13.59 -8.94
C TRP A 667 -23.90 -12.26 -8.78
N SER A 668 -23.20 -11.16 -9.08
CA SER A 668 -23.78 -9.83 -9.17
C SER A 668 -24.32 -9.61 -10.58
N LEU A 669 -25.64 -9.50 -10.69
CA LEU A 669 -26.36 -9.22 -11.91
C LEU A 669 -26.59 -7.73 -12.07
N ARG A 670 -26.70 -7.30 -13.33
CA ARG A 670 -27.17 -5.97 -13.71
C ARG A 670 -28.26 -6.05 -14.77
N SER A 671 -29.23 -5.16 -14.67
CA SER A 671 -30.21 -4.90 -15.74
C SER A 671 -29.52 -4.47 -17.05
N GLU A 672 -30.14 -4.84 -18.16
CA GLU A 672 -29.86 -4.36 -19.51
C GLU A 672 -30.36 -2.94 -19.72
N LYS A 673 -31.51 -2.56 -19.12
CA LYS A 673 -32.08 -1.21 -19.21
C LYS A 673 -31.85 -0.38 -17.94
N PRO A 674 -31.55 0.92 -18.07
CA PRO A 674 -31.43 1.81 -16.92
C PRO A 674 -32.78 2.18 -16.31
N ARG A 675 -32.76 2.69 -15.07
CA ARG A 675 -33.85 3.33 -14.34
C ARG A 675 -33.44 4.74 -13.93
N SER A 676 -34.41 5.64 -13.81
CA SER A 676 -34.19 6.98 -13.28
C SER A 676 -34.95 7.19 -11.98
N LEU A 677 -34.33 7.88 -11.02
CA LEU A 677 -34.98 8.40 -9.82
C LEU A 677 -34.68 9.90 -9.67
N LYS A 678 -35.58 10.62 -8.98
CA LYS A 678 -35.36 12.02 -8.60
C LYS A 678 -35.04 12.06 -7.11
N ALA A 679 -33.84 12.52 -6.77
CA ALA A 679 -33.34 12.55 -5.39
C ALA A 679 -32.49 13.81 -5.18
N GLY A 680 -32.66 14.49 -4.04
CA GLY A 680 -31.90 15.71 -3.74
C GLY A 680 -32.02 16.84 -4.79
N GLY A 681 -33.09 16.86 -5.60
CA GLY A 681 -33.27 17.81 -6.70
C GLY A 681 -32.60 17.43 -8.02
N GLU A 682 -31.77 16.38 -8.05
CA GLU A 682 -31.10 15.86 -9.24
C GLU A 682 -31.82 14.65 -9.82
N THR A 683 -31.65 14.42 -11.13
CA THR A 683 -32.10 13.20 -11.79
C THR A 683 -30.93 12.23 -11.85
N ILE A 684 -31.08 11.06 -11.23
CA ILE A 684 -30.05 10.03 -11.18
C ILE A 684 -30.50 8.87 -12.04
N VAL A 685 -29.68 8.53 -13.03
CA VAL A 685 -29.87 7.34 -13.86
C VAL A 685 -28.92 6.26 -13.38
N PHE A 686 -29.45 5.08 -13.11
CA PHE A 686 -28.71 3.93 -12.62
C PHE A 686 -29.24 2.67 -13.28
N TYR A 687 -28.54 1.56 -13.10
CA TYR A 687 -29.01 0.25 -13.54
C TYR A 687 -29.28 -0.59 -12.31
N ASP A 688 -30.43 -1.24 -12.26
CA ASP A 688 -30.71 -2.19 -11.19
C ASP A 688 -29.62 -3.25 -11.12
N ARG A 689 -29.24 -3.58 -9.89
CA ARG A 689 -28.31 -4.67 -9.57
C ARG A 689 -28.99 -5.64 -8.61
N ARG A 690 -28.65 -6.92 -8.70
CA ARG A 690 -29.12 -7.97 -7.80
C ARG A 690 -28.04 -9.01 -7.61
N ASN A 691 -27.86 -9.47 -6.38
CA ASN A 691 -26.93 -10.53 -6.04
C ASN A 691 -27.66 -11.88 -5.97
N ILE A 692 -27.13 -12.89 -6.66
CA ILE A 692 -27.54 -14.29 -6.58
C ILE A 692 -26.47 -15.04 -5.80
N TYR A 693 -26.90 -15.70 -4.74
CA TYR A 693 -26.02 -16.52 -3.92
C TYR A 693 -25.98 -17.95 -4.48
N LEU A 694 -24.80 -18.40 -4.89
CA LEU A 694 -24.63 -19.74 -5.44
C LEU A 694 -24.56 -20.76 -4.29
N PRO A 695 -25.40 -21.82 -4.30
CA PRO A 695 -25.42 -22.83 -3.24
C PRO A 695 -24.31 -23.87 -3.43
N THR A 696 -23.08 -23.42 -3.69
CA THR A 696 -21.97 -24.29 -4.07
C THR A 696 -21.04 -24.55 -2.90
N PRO A 697 -20.53 -25.78 -2.74
CA PRO A 697 -19.68 -26.11 -1.62
C PRO A 697 -18.29 -25.51 -1.84
N THR A 698 -17.88 -24.59 -0.97
CA THR A 698 -16.55 -23.98 -1.01
C THR A 698 -15.48 -24.89 -0.40
N GLY A 699 -14.22 -24.64 -0.75
CA GLY A 699 -13.07 -25.40 -0.27
C GLY A 699 -11.83 -24.54 -0.11
N GLY A 700 -10.95 -24.93 0.81
CA GLY A 700 -9.75 -24.17 1.14
C GLY A 700 -9.90 -23.26 2.37
N GLU A 701 -8.78 -22.63 2.70
CA GLU A 701 -8.61 -21.65 3.76
C GLU A 701 -7.25 -20.96 3.56
N TYR A 702 -7.21 -19.65 3.77
CA TYR A 702 -5.98 -18.87 3.81
C TYR A 702 -5.73 -18.41 5.25
N ARG A 703 -4.47 -18.44 5.67
CA ARG A 703 -4.02 -18.04 7.01
C ARG A 703 -2.84 -17.12 6.87
N ASP A 704 -2.69 -16.18 7.77
CA ASP A 704 -1.53 -15.28 7.82
C ASP A 704 -1.45 -14.57 9.17
N PHE A 705 -0.68 -13.49 9.26
CA PHE A 705 -0.70 -12.52 10.35
C PHE A 705 -0.94 -11.12 9.79
N THR A 706 -1.79 -10.34 10.45
CA THR A 706 -2.09 -8.96 10.03
C THR A 706 -2.59 -8.11 11.18
N TYR A 707 -2.90 -6.85 10.91
CA TYR A 707 -3.50 -5.92 11.86
C TYR A 707 -5.02 -5.93 11.77
N GLY A 708 -5.67 -5.93 12.92
CA GLY A 708 -7.12 -5.96 13.03
C GLY A 708 -7.61 -5.40 14.35
N TYR A 709 -8.81 -4.83 14.30
CA TYR A 709 -9.40 -4.11 15.40
C TYR A 709 -10.91 -4.28 15.43
N SER A 710 -11.44 -4.56 16.60
CA SER A 710 -12.88 -4.60 16.85
C SER A 710 -13.28 -3.47 17.79
N PHE A 711 -14.28 -2.70 17.39
CA PHE A 711 -14.82 -1.58 18.14
C PHE A 711 -16.27 -1.86 18.49
N GLN A 712 -16.55 -1.93 19.79
CA GLN A 712 -17.91 -2.00 20.30
C GLN A 712 -18.55 -0.61 20.19
N VAL A 713 -19.74 -0.54 19.61
CA VAL A 713 -20.51 0.70 19.49
C VAL A 713 -21.75 0.65 20.37
N ASP A 714 -22.39 1.81 20.55
CA ASP A 714 -23.64 1.90 21.30
C ASP A 714 -24.72 1.05 20.61
N PRO A 715 -25.47 0.20 21.34
CA PRO A 715 -26.56 -0.60 20.78
C PRO A 715 -27.62 0.21 20.02
N ALA A 716 -27.80 1.50 20.30
CA ALA A 716 -28.72 2.38 19.59
C ALA A 716 -28.24 2.76 18.17
N GLU A 717 -26.94 2.64 17.87
CA GLU A 717 -26.38 3.08 16.59
C GLU A 717 -26.90 2.27 15.41
N ASN A 718 -27.18 2.90 14.28
CA ASN A 718 -27.71 2.19 13.11
C ASN A 718 -26.59 1.46 12.36
N ALA A 719 -26.70 0.13 12.23
CA ALA A 719 -25.69 -0.69 11.55
C ALA A 719 -25.51 -0.34 10.06
N GLU A 720 -26.57 0.09 9.38
CA GLU A 720 -26.52 0.52 7.99
C GLU A 720 -25.80 1.86 7.84
N LEU A 721 -26.06 2.81 8.74
CA LEU A 721 -25.36 4.10 8.76
C LEU A 721 -23.88 3.93 9.12
N LEU A 722 -23.55 3.08 10.09
CA LEU A 722 -22.18 2.73 10.42
C LEU A 722 -21.42 2.17 9.21
N ARG A 723 -22.05 1.24 8.47
CA ARG A 723 -21.47 0.66 7.26
C ARG A 723 -21.26 1.72 6.17
N LEU A 724 -22.24 2.60 5.97
CA LEU A 724 -22.14 3.72 5.04
C LEU A 724 -21.02 4.71 5.41
N ALA A 725 -20.86 5.00 6.70
CA ALA A 725 -19.80 5.85 7.21
C ALA A 725 -18.42 5.23 7.00
N LEU A 726 -18.24 3.94 7.29
CA LEU A 726 -16.99 3.22 7.08
C LEU A 726 -16.59 3.18 5.60
N ALA A 727 -17.56 2.89 4.72
CA ALA A 727 -17.35 2.92 3.27
C ALA A 727 -16.88 4.30 2.78
N SER A 728 -17.55 5.36 3.27
CA SER A 728 -17.24 6.75 2.93
C SER A 728 -15.89 7.20 3.51
N LEU A 729 -15.51 6.67 4.68
CA LEU A 729 -14.21 6.89 5.28
C LEU A 729 -13.09 6.29 4.43
N MET A 730 -13.28 5.10 3.84
CA MET A 730 -12.29 4.51 2.92
C MET A 730 -12.10 5.37 1.67
N ILE A 731 -13.18 5.98 1.16
CA ILE A 731 -13.12 6.95 0.05
C ILE A 731 -12.29 8.19 0.42
N LEU A 732 -12.52 8.74 1.62
CA LEU A 732 -11.75 9.87 2.12
C LEU A 732 -10.27 9.51 2.26
N LEU A 733 -9.93 8.34 2.83
CA LEU A 733 -8.55 7.88 2.97
C LEU A 733 -7.88 7.74 1.59
N ARG A 734 -8.58 7.21 0.58
CA ARG A 734 -8.06 7.13 -0.80
C ARG A 734 -7.80 8.49 -1.41
N LYS A 735 -8.75 9.44 -1.27
CA LYS A 735 -8.67 10.76 -1.91
C LYS A 735 -7.70 11.71 -1.22
N LYS A 736 -7.60 11.67 0.12
CA LYS A 736 -6.79 12.62 0.89
C LYS A 736 -5.42 12.07 1.27
N LEU A 737 -5.31 10.76 1.52
CA LEU A 737 -4.05 10.13 1.94
C LEU A 737 -3.43 9.21 0.88
N GLY A 738 -4.14 8.93 -0.22
CA GLY A 738 -3.64 8.05 -1.29
C GLY A 738 -3.58 6.58 -0.89
N ILE A 739 -4.35 6.16 0.12
CA ILE A 739 -4.41 4.78 0.63
C ILE A 739 -5.34 3.96 -0.27
N ALA A 740 -4.90 2.80 -0.75
CA ALA A 740 -5.71 1.94 -1.61
C ALA A 740 -6.94 1.37 -0.85
N PHE A 741 -8.06 1.14 -1.53
CA PHE A 741 -9.31 0.66 -0.90
C PHE A 741 -9.14 -0.69 -0.21
N GLU A 742 -8.30 -1.54 -0.78
CA GLU A 742 -7.97 -2.88 -0.30
C GLU A 742 -6.94 -2.88 0.84
N THR A 743 -6.37 -1.73 1.21
CA THR A 743 -5.37 -1.66 2.29
C THR A 743 -6.02 -1.76 3.66
N ILE A 744 -7.19 -1.14 3.86
CA ILE A 744 -7.98 -1.22 5.10
C ILE A 744 -9.40 -1.64 4.72
N MET A 745 -9.81 -2.81 5.18
CA MET A 745 -11.16 -3.32 5.03
C MET A 745 -11.94 -3.19 6.33
N TYR A 746 -13.27 -3.17 6.22
CA TYR A 746 -14.17 -3.03 7.35
C TYR A 746 -15.35 -4.00 7.27
N ASP A 747 -15.98 -4.24 8.41
CA ASP A 747 -17.24 -4.95 8.49
C ASP A 747 -18.02 -4.51 9.74
N VAL A 748 -19.35 -4.67 9.70
CA VAL A 748 -20.25 -4.36 10.82
C VAL A 748 -20.95 -5.65 11.22
N ILE A 749 -20.78 -6.05 12.47
CA ILE A 749 -21.32 -7.29 13.04
C ILE A 749 -22.26 -6.96 14.19
N LYS A 750 -23.40 -7.66 14.25
CA LYS A 750 -24.31 -7.64 15.40
C LYS A 750 -24.19 -8.97 16.15
N VAL A 751 -23.89 -8.90 17.44
CA VAL A 751 -23.80 -10.06 18.35
C VAL A 751 -24.75 -9.82 19.51
N GLY A 752 -25.90 -10.49 19.49
CA GLY A 752 -26.99 -10.21 20.43
C GLY A 752 -27.55 -8.80 20.21
N GLU A 753 -27.58 -7.99 21.28
CA GLU A 753 -27.98 -6.58 21.22
C GLU A 753 -26.81 -5.65 20.88
N THR A 754 -25.58 -6.14 21.04
CA THR A 754 -24.37 -5.35 20.84
C THR A 754 -23.98 -5.31 19.38
N LYS A 755 -23.54 -4.14 18.92
CA LYS A 755 -23.00 -3.93 17.58
C LYS A 755 -21.50 -3.69 17.67
N TYR A 756 -20.80 -4.15 16.66
CA TYR A 756 -19.37 -3.95 16.48
C TYR A 756 -19.12 -3.49 15.06
N PHE A 757 -18.14 -2.61 14.88
CA PHE A 757 -17.46 -2.54 13.59
C PHE A 757 -16.02 -3.02 13.75
N ASN A 758 -15.50 -3.63 12.69
CA ASN A 758 -14.12 -4.04 12.61
C ASN A 758 -13.39 -3.25 11.54
N LEU A 759 -12.11 -2.99 11.79
CA LEU A 759 -11.15 -2.52 10.79
C LEU A 759 -10.02 -3.54 10.73
N HIS A 760 -9.59 -3.91 9.54
CA HIS A 760 -8.46 -4.80 9.38
C HIS A 760 -7.71 -4.56 8.08
N GLU A 761 -6.46 -4.99 8.07
CA GLU A 761 -5.60 -4.92 6.90
C GLU A 761 -5.54 -6.30 6.25
N PRO A 762 -5.98 -6.50 5.00
CA PRO A 762 -5.83 -7.79 4.32
C PRO A 762 -4.37 -8.22 4.17
N GLU A 763 -3.49 -7.25 3.95
CA GLU A 763 -2.04 -7.39 3.89
C GLU A 763 -1.42 -6.54 5.00
N ALA A 764 -0.54 -7.12 5.83
CA ALA A 764 0.01 -6.45 6.99
C ALA A 764 0.84 -5.21 6.61
N ALA A 765 0.29 -4.01 6.81
CA ALA A 765 0.92 -2.72 6.60
C ALA A 765 1.28 -2.02 7.93
N GLY A 766 0.57 -2.35 9.02
CA GLY A 766 0.63 -1.62 10.29
C GLY A 766 0.05 -0.21 10.20
N LEU A 767 -0.82 0.02 9.22
CA LEU A 767 -1.34 1.32 8.86
C LEU A 767 -2.41 1.83 9.83
N ILE A 768 -3.29 0.97 10.33
CA ILE A 768 -4.35 1.37 11.28
C ILE A 768 -3.71 1.98 12.55
N ASP A 769 -2.53 1.49 12.95
CA ASP A 769 -1.75 2.01 14.08
C ASP A 769 -0.93 3.25 13.72
N TRP A 770 -0.49 3.34 12.47
CA TRP A 770 0.37 4.41 11.97
C TRP A 770 -0.41 5.69 11.60
N ILE A 771 -1.68 5.57 11.19
CA ILE A 771 -2.54 6.72 10.84
C ILE A 771 -2.78 7.61 12.07
N ASP A 772 -2.56 8.91 11.90
CA ASP A 772 -3.08 9.91 12.84
C ASP A 772 -4.59 10.12 12.62
N TRP A 773 -5.37 9.34 13.36
CA TRP A 773 -6.83 9.42 13.35
C TRP A 773 -7.37 10.80 13.79
N SER A 774 -6.58 11.61 14.50
CA SER A 774 -6.96 12.98 14.87
C SER A 774 -6.91 13.90 13.66
N TYR A 775 -5.90 13.75 12.80
CA TYR A 775 -5.84 14.41 11.51
C TYR A 775 -6.94 13.92 10.56
N VAL A 776 -7.20 12.61 10.52
CA VAL A 776 -8.34 12.07 9.75
C VAL A 776 -9.66 12.69 10.20
N ARG A 777 -9.88 12.87 11.50
CA ARG A 777 -11.06 13.54 12.03
C ARG A 777 -11.24 14.96 11.45
N LYS A 778 -10.15 15.76 11.41
CA LYS A 778 -10.17 17.10 10.79
C LYS A 778 -10.48 17.03 9.30
N LEU A 779 -9.88 16.07 8.59
CA LEU A 779 -10.18 15.85 7.16
C LEU A 779 -11.65 15.53 6.93
N VAL A 780 -12.29 14.75 7.82
CA VAL A 780 -13.73 14.48 7.75
C VAL A 780 -14.53 15.75 7.93
N GLU A 781 -14.18 16.64 8.88
CA GLU A 781 -14.88 17.93 9.10
C GLU A 781 -14.81 18.84 7.88
N GLU A 782 -13.69 18.84 7.16
CA GLU A 782 -13.47 19.67 5.96
C GLU A 782 -13.89 18.96 4.66
N TYR A 783 -14.36 17.72 4.73
CA TYR A 783 -14.65 16.94 3.52
C TYR A 783 -15.93 17.39 2.83
N ASP A 784 -15.83 17.65 1.52
CA ASP A 784 -16.95 17.91 0.64
C ASP A 784 -17.11 16.75 -0.35
N PHE A 785 -18.31 16.19 -0.38
CA PHE A 785 -18.65 15.07 -1.25
C PHE A 785 -18.92 15.55 -2.68
N THR A 786 -18.46 14.76 -3.64
CA THR A 786 -18.49 14.98 -5.09
C THR A 786 -19.27 13.83 -5.77
N PRO A 787 -19.70 14.00 -7.03
CA PRO A 787 -20.30 12.91 -7.80
C PRO A 787 -19.40 11.66 -7.89
N LEU A 788 -18.08 11.83 -7.88
CA LEU A 788 -17.14 10.72 -7.86
C LEU A 788 -17.26 9.90 -6.56
N ASP A 789 -17.51 10.51 -5.40
CA ASP A 789 -17.68 9.77 -4.14
C ASP A 789 -18.87 8.82 -4.21
N ARG A 790 -19.97 9.26 -4.85
CA ARG A 790 -21.14 8.40 -5.12
C ARG A 790 -20.77 7.20 -6.01
N ILE A 791 -20.01 7.44 -7.07
CA ILE A 791 -19.57 6.40 -8.00
C ILE A 791 -18.66 5.39 -7.28
N LEU A 792 -17.65 5.88 -6.56
CA LEU A 792 -16.72 5.06 -5.79
C LEU A 792 -17.45 4.23 -4.73
N LEU A 793 -18.43 4.82 -4.02
CA LEU A 793 -19.24 4.10 -3.04
C LEU A 793 -19.97 2.91 -3.66
N SER A 794 -20.54 3.08 -4.87
CA SER A 794 -21.22 2.00 -5.60
C SER A 794 -20.30 0.87 -6.07
N GLN A 795 -18.99 1.12 -6.12
CA GLN A 795 -17.98 0.11 -6.45
C GLN A 795 -17.44 -0.60 -5.21
N ILE A 796 -17.24 0.15 -4.12
CA ILE A 796 -16.63 -0.38 -2.89
C ILE A 796 -17.65 -1.16 -2.06
N ASP A 797 -18.88 -0.64 -1.90
CA ASP A 797 -19.89 -1.26 -1.04
C ASP A 797 -21.32 -0.97 -1.50
N GLU A 798 -21.91 -1.95 -2.18
CA GLU A 798 -23.26 -1.86 -2.72
C GLU A 798 -24.34 -1.68 -1.63
N LEU A 799 -24.16 -2.29 -0.46
CA LEU A 799 -25.13 -2.16 0.63
C LEU A 799 -25.09 -0.74 1.21
N ALA A 800 -23.88 -0.19 1.40
CA ALA A 800 -23.72 1.21 1.78
C ALA A 800 -24.34 2.16 0.76
N TYR A 801 -24.12 1.92 -0.54
CA TYR A 801 -24.74 2.70 -1.61
C TYR A 801 -26.28 2.65 -1.56
N SER A 802 -26.86 1.46 -1.36
CA SER A 802 -28.31 1.29 -1.20
C SER A 802 -28.86 2.06 0.02
N SER A 803 -28.12 2.07 1.13
CA SER A 803 -28.46 2.89 2.29
C SER A 803 -28.44 4.38 1.93
N LEU A 804 -27.40 4.86 1.24
CA LEU A 804 -27.30 6.25 0.80
C LEU A 804 -28.50 6.69 -0.06
N VAL A 805 -28.93 5.83 -0.99
CA VAL A 805 -30.14 6.07 -1.82
C VAL A 805 -31.39 6.20 -0.93
N SER A 806 -31.52 5.34 0.07
CA SER A 806 -32.66 5.35 1.00
C SER A 806 -32.71 6.62 1.88
N TYR A 807 -31.56 7.26 2.11
CA TYR A 807 -31.43 8.55 2.81
C TYR A 807 -31.41 9.75 1.85
N ASP A 808 -31.89 9.61 0.62
CA ASP A 808 -31.97 10.68 -0.39
C ASP A 808 -30.63 11.40 -0.63
N PHE A 809 -29.52 10.65 -0.57
CA PHE A 809 -28.15 11.18 -0.72
C PHE A 809 -27.77 12.29 0.27
N ASN A 810 -28.32 12.24 1.49
CA ASN A 810 -27.97 13.19 2.53
C ASN A 810 -26.55 12.95 3.08
N TRP A 811 -25.57 13.59 2.45
CA TRP A 811 -24.16 13.55 2.85
C TRP A 811 -23.89 14.18 4.23
N GLY A 812 -24.78 15.04 4.74
CA GLY A 812 -24.67 15.60 6.08
C GLY A 812 -24.76 14.52 7.16
N ILE A 813 -25.68 13.56 7.01
CA ILE A 813 -25.81 12.41 7.92
C ILE A 813 -24.56 11.52 7.83
N VAL A 814 -24.08 11.25 6.61
CA VAL A 814 -22.87 10.44 6.39
C VAL A 814 -21.66 11.06 7.09
N LYS A 815 -21.49 12.38 6.97
CA LYS A 815 -20.38 13.12 7.59
C LYS A 815 -20.43 13.03 9.12
N GLN A 816 -21.61 13.19 9.73
CA GLN A 816 -21.77 13.04 11.18
C GLN A 816 -21.42 11.64 11.65
N GLU A 817 -21.87 10.62 10.92
CA GLU A 817 -21.59 9.23 11.28
C GLU A 817 -20.11 8.86 11.08
N MET A 818 -19.44 9.40 10.05
CA MET A 818 -17.99 9.28 9.88
C MET A 818 -17.22 9.86 11.08
N LEU A 819 -17.64 11.02 11.60
CA LEU A 819 -17.02 11.61 12.79
C LEU A 819 -17.18 10.69 14.00
N ARG A 820 -18.37 10.09 14.21
CA ARG A 820 -18.60 9.13 15.30
C ARG A 820 -17.70 7.90 15.18
N VAL A 821 -17.58 7.32 13.99
CA VAL A 821 -16.68 6.18 13.73
C VAL A 821 -15.24 6.53 14.10
N VAL A 822 -14.74 7.70 13.68
CA VAL A 822 -13.39 8.16 14.02
C VAL A 822 -13.25 8.42 15.53
N ASP A 823 -14.28 8.95 16.19
CA ASP A 823 -14.29 9.16 17.64
C ASP A 823 -14.23 7.83 18.41
N TYR A 824 -14.90 6.77 17.93
CA TYR A 824 -14.75 5.42 18.48
C TYR A 824 -13.31 4.91 18.35
N ILE A 825 -12.66 5.13 17.21
CA ILE A 825 -11.26 4.74 16.99
C ILE A 825 -10.32 5.50 17.96
N LEU A 826 -10.53 6.80 18.11
CA LEU A 826 -9.75 7.65 19.02
C LEU A 826 -9.99 7.31 20.50
N SER A 827 -11.21 6.89 20.87
CA SER A 827 -11.59 6.57 22.25
C SER A 827 -10.77 5.41 22.84
N ARG A 828 -10.27 4.50 21.99
CA ARG A 828 -9.40 3.38 22.36
C ARG A 828 -8.04 3.82 22.92
N LYS A 829 -7.58 5.04 22.62
CA LYS A 829 -6.35 5.62 23.16
C LYS A 829 -6.55 6.22 24.58
N LYS A 830 -7.68 5.97 25.26
CA LYS A 830 -8.00 6.52 26.59
C LYS A 830 -8.18 5.41 27.65
N LEU A 831 -7.74 5.67 28.89
CA LEU A 831 -7.94 4.83 30.07
C LEU A 831 -9.16 5.32 30.86
N TYR A 832 -9.96 4.38 31.35
CA TYR A 832 -11.07 4.63 32.28
C TYR A 832 -10.67 4.18 33.67
N LEU A 833 -10.82 5.05 34.65
CA LEU A 833 -10.45 4.80 36.04
C LEU A 833 -11.66 5.08 36.94
N VAL A 834 -11.74 4.35 38.05
CA VAL A 834 -12.71 4.63 39.11
C VAL A 834 -11.94 5.15 40.32
N VAL A 835 -12.14 6.41 40.66
CA VAL A 835 -11.49 7.05 41.81
C VAL A 835 -12.58 7.45 42.80
N LYS A 836 -12.60 6.83 43.98
CA LYS A 836 -13.62 7.04 45.03
C LYS A 836 -15.07 7.05 44.50
N GLY A 837 -15.39 6.12 43.61
CA GLY A 837 -16.73 5.98 43.02
C GLY A 837 -17.01 6.88 41.81
N VAL A 838 -16.12 7.82 41.48
CA VAL A 838 -16.22 8.66 40.28
C VAL A 838 -15.51 7.98 39.12
N ARG A 839 -16.20 7.87 37.97
CA ARG A 839 -15.58 7.41 36.72
C ARG A 839 -14.90 8.58 36.02
N VAL A 840 -13.59 8.45 35.84
CA VAL A 840 -12.75 9.48 35.21
C VAL A 840 -12.06 8.92 33.98
N ARG A 841 -11.91 9.76 32.96
CA ARG A 841 -11.28 9.39 31.69
C ARG A 841 -10.00 10.17 31.51
N ILE A 842 -8.89 9.46 31.31
CA ILE A 842 -7.58 10.03 30.98
C ILE A 842 -7.06 9.48 29.64
N PRO A 843 -6.22 10.21 28.89
CA PRO A 843 -5.47 9.63 27.78
C PRO A 843 -4.56 8.49 28.26
N LYS A 844 -4.33 7.46 27.43
CA LYS A 844 -3.28 6.48 27.69
C LYS A 844 -1.92 7.16 27.52
N PRO A 845 -0.95 6.99 28.45
CA PRO A 845 0.41 7.48 28.26
C PRO A 845 0.99 7.03 26.92
N GLY A 846 1.66 7.94 26.21
CA GLY A 846 2.16 7.69 24.87
C GLY A 846 2.85 8.90 24.26
N ARG A 847 3.85 8.66 23.40
CA ARG A 847 4.65 9.73 22.77
C ARG A 847 3.82 10.66 21.88
N SER A 848 2.72 10.15 21.34
CA SER A 848 1.75 10.92 20.55
C SER A 848 1.13 12.11 21.29
N LEU A 849 1.21 12.14 22.63
CA LEU A 849 0.73 13.27 23.44
C LEU A 849 1.70 14.45 23.44
N LYS A 850 2.95 14.27 22.98
CA LYS A 850 4.01 15.29 23.00
C LYS A 850 4.22 15.89 24.41
N LEU A 851 4.14 15.02 25.41
CA LEU A 851 4.38 15.33 26.82
C LEU A 851 5.64 14.59 27.27
N GLY A 852 6.45 15.23 28.08
CA GLY A 852 7.54 14.58 28.80
C GLY A 852 7.57 15.05 30.25
N SER A 853 7.87 14.18 31.19
CA SER A 853 8.08 14.56 32.59
C SER A 853 9.56 14.51 32.95
N LEU A 854 10.01 15.49 33.74
CA LEU A 854 11.39 15.62 34.17
C LEU A 854 11.45 15.60 35.70
N TYR A 855 12.29 14.71 36.24
CA TYR A 855 12.67 14.71 37.65
C TYR A 855 14.18 14.81 37.78
N VAL A 856 14.63 15.70 38.68
CA VAL A 856 16.04 15.95 38.93
C VAL A 856 16.30 15.75 40.41
N PHE A 857 17.45 15.16 40.71
CA PHE A 857 17.90 14.88 42.06
C PHE A 857 19.37 15.29 42.16
N THR A 858 19.71 16.11 43.15
CA THR A 858 21.09 16.51 43.41
C THR A 858 21.34 16.55 44.90
N GLU A 859 22.44 15.94 45.36
CA GLU A 859 22.88 15.99 46.75
C GLU A 859 24.38 16.27 46.82
N VAL A 860 24.79 17.13 47.76
CA VAL A 860 26.19 17.50 47.97
C VAL A 860 26.64 16.99 49.34
N SER A 861 27.83 16.39 49.40
CA SER A 861 28.40 15.92 50.65
C SER A 861 28.67 17.08 51.63
N GLY A 862 28.33 16.90 52.91
CA GLY A 862 28.52 17.92 53.95
C GLY A 862 29.99 18.23 54.28
N GLU A 863 30.21 19.26 55.10
CA GLU A 863 31.54 19.76 55.50
C GLU A 863 32.44 18.72 56.18
N GLU A 864 31.87 17.63 56.71
CA GLU A 864 32.61 16.53 57.37
C GLU A 864 33.28 15.54 56.40
N SER A 865 33.08 15.69 55.07
CA SER A 865 33.64 14.79 54.05
C SER A 865 35.03 15.21 53.56
N LEU A 866 35.96 14.25 53.40
CA LEU A 866 37.35 14.49 52.95
C LEU A 866 37.47 15.16 51.56
N LYS A 867 36.41 15.08 50.72
CA LYS A 867 36.27 15.74 49.41
C LYS A 867 34.81 16.09 49.16
N THR A 868 34.51 17.36 48.90
CA THR A 868 33.17 17.81 48.51
C THR A 868 32.75 17.12 47.20
N THR A 869 31.66 16.37 47.25
CA THR A 869 31.21 15.50 46.16
C THR A 869 29.73 15.71 45.90
N LEU A 870 29.34 15.84 44.63
CA LEU A 870 27.96 15.98 44.18
C LEU A 870 27.51 14.66 43.54
N ILE A 871 26.33 14.19 43.93
CA ILE A 871 25.58 13.16 43.22
C ILE A 871 24.49 13.88 42.44
N ALA A 872 24.43 13.68 41.12
CA ALA A 872 23.40 14.22 40.26
C ALA A 872 22.69 13.09 39.49
N GLY A 873 21.36 13.06 39.60
CA GLY A 873 20.48 12.16 38.89
C GLY A 873 19.45 12.95 38.09
N VAL A 874 19.30 12.63 36.81
CA VAL A 874 18.28 13.22 35.93
C VAL A 874 17.48 12.08 35.31
N GLY A 875 16.16 12.15 35.42
CA GLY A 875 15.21 11.21 34.82
C GLY A 875 14.20 11.94 33.94
N PHE A 876 13.96 11.41 32.75
CA PHE A 876 13.01 11.94 31.79
C PHE A 876 12.12 10.81 31.26
N PHE A 877 10.80 11.00 31.28
CA PHE A 877 9.83 10.02 30.78
C PHE A 877 8.93 10.65 29.71
N ASP A 878 8.89 10.07 28.52
CA ASP A 878 8.21 10.64 27.33
C ASP A 878 6.81 10.06 27.06
N GLY A 879 6.26 9.33 28.03
CA GLY A 879 5.00 8.60 27.93
C GLY A 879 5.15 7.10 27.61
N GLU A 880 6.29 6.67 27.06
CA GLU A 880 6.60 5.26 26.77
C GLU A 880 8.00 4.84 27.24
N GLY A 881 9.02 5.64 26.90
CA GLY A 881 10.42 5.44 27.24
C GLY A 881 10.84 6.26 28.47
N PHE A 882 11.73 5.67 29.27
CA PHE A 882 12.39 6.33 30.39
C PHE A 882 13.89 6.45 30.09
N TYR A 883 14.42 7.66 30.25
CA TYR A 883 15.81 8.02 29.97
C TYR A 883 16.41 8.63 31.22
N HIS A 884 17.61 8.22 31.60
CA HIS A 884 18.22 8.70 32.83
C HIS A 884 19.74 8.71 32.79
N ALA A 885 20.32 9.49 33.70
CA ALA A 885 21.74 9.49 33.99
C ALA A 885 21.95 9.78 35.49
N VAL A 886 22.83 9.00 36.13
CA VAL A 886 23.17 9.15 37.56
C VAL A 886 24.68 9.14 37.71
N GLU A 887 25.24 10.26 38.13
CA GLU A 887 26.69 10.44 38.22
C GLU A 887 27.13 11.10 39.52
N ILE A 888 28.41 10.89 39.84
CA ILE A 888 29.09 11.47 41.00
C ILE A 888 30.31 12.25 40.52
N TYR A 889 30.42 13.53 40.87
CA TYR A 889 31.53 14.40 40.46
C TYR A 889 31.71 15.59 41.40
N PRO A 890 32.84 16.33 41.36
CA PRO A 890 33.06 17.49 42.22
C PRO A 890 32.12 18.66 41.87
N PRO A 891 31.49 19.34 42.86
CA PRO A 891 30.60 20.49 42.62
C PRO A 891 31.37 21.78 42.34
N ILE A 892 32.23 21.77 41.32
CA ILE A 892 33.04 22.93 40.94
C ILE A 892 32.37 23.64 39.77
N PRO A 893 32.03 24.95 39.86
CA PRO A 893 31.24 25.66 38.84
C PRO A 893 31.79 25.61 37.41
N TYR A 894 33.10 25.41 37.23
CA TYR A 894 33.77 25.40 35.93
C TYR A 894 34.06 23.99 35.38
N ILE A 895 33.79 22.94 36.16
CA ILE A 895 33.93 21.56 35.68
C ILE A 895 32.69 21.19 34.87
N LYS A 896 32.91 20.65 33.67
CA LYS A 896 31.83 20.14 32.82
C LYS A 896 31.21 18.90 33.47
N PRO A 897 29.86 18.77 33.47
CA PRO A 897 29.21 17.55 33.88
C PRO A 897 29.71 16.34 33.05
N PRO A 898 29.69 15.13 33.62
CA PRO A 898 29.97 13.89 32.88
C PRO A 898 29.15 13.74 31.59
N ASP A 899 29.70 13.01 30.62
CA ASP A 899 29.14 12.89 29.27
C ASP A 899 27.71 12.36 29.27
N SER A 900 27.40 11.36 30.10
CA SER A 900 26.06 10.78 30.24
C SER A 900 24.99 11.82 30.60
N LEU A 901 25.31 12.76 31.50
CA LEU A 901 24.41 13.86 31.87
C LEU A 901 24.28 14.89 30.75
N ARG A 902 25.36 15.18 30.02
CA ARG A 902 25.36 16.15 28.90
C ARG A 902 24.63 15.63 27.67
N GLU A 903 24.75 14.35 27.38
CA GLU A 903 24.01 13.66 26.30
C GLU A 903 22.51 13.66 26.62
N LEU A 904 22.15 13.33 27.86
CA LEU A 904 20.76 13.38 28.30
C LEU A 904 20.20 14.80 28.26
N GLU A 905 20.98 15.79 28.72
CA GLU A 905 20.62 17.21 28.65
C GLU A 905 20.31 17.65 27.20
N SER A 906 21.17 17.24 26.26
CA SER A 906 21.02 17.57 24.83
C SER A 906 19.79 16.91 24.23
N MET A 907 19.55 15.63 24.54
CA MET A 907 18.37 14.90 24.08
C MET A 907 17.07 15.55 24.58
N ILE A 908 17.00 15.95 25.85
CA ILE A 908 15.80 16.62 26.40
C ILE A 908 15.60 17.97 25.73
N ALA A 909 16.66 18.76 25.54
CA ALA A 909 16.59 20.04 24.85
C ALA A 909 16.10 19.87 23.39
N GLU A 910 16.61 18.86 22.66
CA GLU A 910 16.17 18.56 21.30
C GLU A 910 14.67 18.21 21.23
N LYS A 911 14.17 17.44 22.20
CA LYS A 911 12.74 17.11 22.27
C LYS A 911 11.86 18.34 22.46
N ILE A 912 12.32 19.31 23.24
CA ILE A 912 11.58 20.55 23.51
C ILE A 912 11.63 21.48 22.28
N ASP A 913 12.82 21.69 21.71
CA ASP A 913 13.03 22.70 20.68
C ASP A 913 12.63 22.21 19.28
N TYR A 914 12.83 20.93 18.95
CA TYR A 914 12.58 20.38 17.60
C TYR A 914 11.36 19.45 17.53
N GLU A 915 11.08 18.67 18.57
CA GLU A 915 9.96 17.72 18.56
C GLU A 915 8.66 18.28 19.18
N ASP A 916 8.69 19.55 19.62
CA ASP A 916 7.60 20.30 20.26
C ASP A 916 7.00 19.65 21.51
N TYR A 917 7.85 19.03 22.34
CA TYR A 917 7.41 18.47 23.62
C TYR A 917 7.10 19.57 24.63
N LYS A 918 5.99 19.39 25.36
CA LYS A 918 5.73 20.08 26.62
C LYS A 918 6.39 19.32 27.76
N LEU A 919 6.97 20.05 28.71
CA LEU A 919 7.65 19.47 29.85
C LEU A 919 6.84 19.63 31.13
N ILE A 920 6.72 18.54 31.88
CA ILE A 920 5.97 18.45 33.14
C ILE A 920 6.97 18.24 34.27
N VAL A 921 6.89 19.08 35.30
CA VAL A 921 7.77 19.01 36.49
C VAL A 921 6.92 19.05 37.76
N ASP A 922 7.43 18.47 38.85
CA ASP A 922 6.78 18.58 40.17
C ASP A 922 6.87 19.99 40.74
N SER A 923 7.97 20.70 40.51
CA SER A 923 8.12 22.11 40.89
C SER A 923 9.14 22.80 40.00
N LYS A 924 8.72 23.85 39.30
CA LYS A 924 9.59 24.62 38.38
C LYS A 924 10.81 25.19 39.09
N GLU A 925 10.60 25.85 40.23
CA GLU A 925 11.66 26.47 41.01
C GLU A 925 12.68 25.44 41.50
N LYS A 926 12.21 24.32 42.07
CA LYS A 926 13.08 23.26 42.58
C LYS A 926 13.86 22.57 41.47
N THR A 927 13.21 22.24 40.36
CA THR A 927 13.87 21.58 39.22
C THR A 927 14.96 22.47 38.63
N ILE A 928 14.70 23.78 38.42
CA ILE A 928 15.71 24.72 37.92
C ILE A 928 16.88 24.85 38.91
N ALA A 929 16.60 24.92 40.21
CA ALA A 929 17.65 24.98 41.23
C ALA A 929 18.56 23.74 41.21
N GLN A 930 17.98 22.54 41.12
CA GLN A 930 18.75 21.29 41.06
C GLN A 930 19.55 21.17 39.75
N LEU A 931 19.01 21.60 38.61
CA LEU A 931 19.76 21.64 37.35
C LEU A 931 20.94 22.61 37.41
N LYS A 932 20.79 23.76 38.09
CA LYS A 932 21.88 24.70 38.35
C LYS A 932 22.96 24.06 39.23
N THR A 933 22.57 23.33 40.27
CA THR A 933 23.50 22.55 41.11
C THR A 933 24.24 21.48 40.29
N ALA A 934 23.56 20.82 39.36
CA ALA A 934 24.15 19.85 38.43
C ALA A 934 24.95 20.49 37.26
N ASN A 935 25.09 21.82 37.23
CA ASN A 935 25.76 22.58 36.17
C ASN A 935 25.24 22.27 34.74
N LEU A 936 23.96 21.88 34.60
CA LEU A 936 23.27 21.61 33.33
C LEU A 936 22.66 22.89 32.75
N ARG A 937 23.54 23.76 32.22
CA ARG A 937 23.20 25.13 31.82
C ARG A 937 22.33 25.23 30.58
N THR A 938 22.42 24.27 29.66
CA THR A 938 21.64 24.26 28.41
C THR A 938 20.18 24.06 28.75
N LEU A 939 19.87 23.06 29.57
CA LEU A 939 18.50 22.77 29.97
C LEU A 939 17.94 23.88 30.87
N VAL A 940 18.73 24.44 31.79
CA VAL A 940 18.30 25.63 32.57
C VAL A 940 17.87 26.76 31.63
N ARG A 941 18.67 27.08 30.61
CA ARG A 941 18.35 28.14 29.64
C ARG A 941 17.09 27.81 28.83
N VAL A 942 16.91 26.57 28.39
CA VAL A 942 15.70 26.14 27.67
C VAL A 942 14.47 26.35 28.58
N LEU A 943 14.51 25.83 29.81
CA LEU A 943 13.39 25.91 30.76
C LEU A 943 13.05 27.34 31.20
N GLU A 944 14.04 28.20 31.40
CA GLU A 944 13.82 29.61 31.76
C GLU A 944 13.18 30.40 30.60
N ASN A 945 13.42 30.00 29.34
CA ASN A 945 12.83 30.64 28.16
C ASN A 945 11.51 29.98 27.70
N MET A 946 11.09 28.87 28.31
CA MET A 946 9.81 28.24 28.00
C MET A 946 8.63 29.03 28.57
N GLY A 947 7.61 29.25 27.74
CA GLY A 947 6.33 29.81 28.18
C GLY A 947 5.58 28.88 29.15
N PRO A 948 4.65 29.43 29.96
CA PRO A 948 3.89 28.67 30.96
C PRO A 948 3.05 27.53 30.36
N ASP A 949 2.63 27.66 29.09
CA ASP A 949 1.85 26.62 28.39
C ASP A 949 2.68 25.42 27.90
N ARG A 950 4.03 25.54 27.96
CA ARG A 950 4.99 24.52 27.53
C ARG A 950 5.77 23.92 28.70
N LEU A 951 6.06 24.68 29.77
CA LEU A 951 6.66 24.18 31.01
C LEU A 951 5.61 24.17 32.12
N ILE A 952 5.12 22.99 32.43
CA ILE A 952 3.96 22.74 33.28
C ILE A 952 4.45 22.34 34.68
N ASP A 953 4.13 23.15 35.68
CA ASP A 953 4.28 22.81 37.08
C ASP A 953 3.01 22.10 37.57
N VAL A 954 3.13 20.81 37.94
CA VAL A 954 1.98 19.99 38.36
C VAL A 954 1.26 20.57 39.57
N ARG A 955 1.94 21.32 40.44
CA ARG A 955 1.34 21.94 41.63
C ARG A 955 0.47 23.15 41.30
N GLU A 956 0.69 23.76 40.15
CA GLU A 956 -0.05 24.93 39.68
C GLU A 956 -1.23 24.55 38.75
N VAL A 957 -1.31 23.30 38.30
CA VAL A 957 -2.40 22.83 37.45
C VAL A 957 -3.72 22.82 38.22
N LYS A 958 -4.74 23.46 37.64
CA LYS A 958 -6.08 23.53 38.22
C LYS A 958 -6.66 22.13 38.42
N ARG A 959 -7.08 21.84 39.67
CA ARG A 959 -7.71 20.56 40.02
C ARG A 959 -9.11 20.44 39.44
N PRO A 960 -9.50 19.26 38.92
CA PRO A 960 -10.86 19.02 38.46
C PRO A 960 -11.81 18.91 39.66
N ALA A 961 -13.06 19.35 39.49
CA ALA A 961 -14.03 19.48 40.60
C ALA A 961 -14.27 18.17 41.36
N TRP A 962 -14.27 17.03 40.66
CA TRP A 962 -14.46 15.70 41.25
C TRP A 962 -13.35 15.27 42.20
N MET A 963 -12.13 15.83 42.06
CA MET A 963 -10.97 15.43 42.85
C MET A 963 -10.95 16.11 44.24
N GLY A 964 -11.61 17.26 44.40
CA GLY A 964 -11.65 18.00 45.67
C GLY A 964 -10.28 18.19 46.32
N ASP A 965 -10.21 17.87 47.62
CA ASP A 965 -8.98 17.96 48.44
C ASP A 965 -8.13 16.68 48.43
N LEU A 966 -8.39 15.72 47.54
CA LEU A 966 -7.63 14.47 47.49
C LEU A 966 -6.15 14.72 47.21
N ASN A 967 -5.29 13.97 47.91
CA ASN A 967 -3.86 13.99 47.61
C ASN A 967 -3.62 13.27 46.28
N ILE A 968 -2.95 13.94 45.34
CA ILE A 968 -2.73 13.43 43.99
C ILE A 968 -1.92 12.13 43.97
N TRP A 969 -0.93 12.01 44.84
CA TRP A 969 -0.04 10.86 44.90
C TRP A 969 -0.75 9.64 45.47
N ASP A 970 -1.51 9.82 46.56
CA ASP A 970 -2.34 8.76 47.12
C ASP A 970 -3.41 8.31 46.12
N THR A 971 -3.96 9.26 45.35
CA THR A 971 -4.97 8.98 44.32
C THR A 971 -4.39 8.13 43.17
N LEU A 972 -3.15 8.36 42.75
CA LEU A 972 -2.49 7.56 41.72
C LEU A 972 -2.30 6.09 42.17
N ILE A 973 -1.98 5.89 43.45
CA ILE A 973 -1.80 4.57 44.06
C ILE A 973 -3.17 3.87 44.19
N GLU A 974 -4.18 4.57 44.74
CA GLU A 974 -5.55 4.05 44.87
C GLU A 974 -6.16 3.68 43.51
N ALA A 975 -5.90 4.48 42.47
CA ALA A 975 -6.36 4.22 41.10
C ALA A 975 -5.63 3.05 40.41
N GLY A 976 -4.61 2.46 41.05
CA GLY A 976 -3.77 1.42 40.47
C GLY A 976 -2.90 1.90 39.30
N LEU A 977 -2.71 3.21 39.14
CA LEU A 977 -1.91 3.80 38.07
C LEU A 977 -0.41 3.77 38.38
N PHE A 978 -0.04 3.74 39.67
CA PHE A 978 1.34 3.86 40.10
C PHE A 978 1.57 3.06 41.39
N ASN A 979 2.67 2.32 41.46
CA ASN A 979 3.13 1.66 42.68
C ASN A 979 4.65 1.79 42.76
N PRO A 980 5.19 2.61 43.69
CA PRO A 980 6.63 2.87 43.74
C PRO A 980 7.41 1.62 44.14
N ALA A 981 8.47 1.31 43.39
CA ALA A 981 9.36 0.18 43.66
C ALA A 981 10.45 0.52 44.70
N VAL A 982 10.81 1.80 44.82
CA VAL A 982 11.84 2.29 45.75
C VAL A 982 11.26 3.39 46.64
N ARG A 983 11.51 3.31 47.95
CA ARG A 983 11.07 4.36 48.89
C ARG A 983 12.15 5.42 49.08
N VAL A 984 11.75 6.59 49.53
CA VAL A 984 12.67 7.73 49.73
C VAL A 984 13.76 7.39 50.76
N GLU A 985 13.42 6.64 51.80
CA GLU A 985 14.38 6.22 52.83
C GLU A 985 15.51 5.35 52.27
N ASP A 986 15.19 4.53 51.26
CA ASP A 986 16.16 3.67 50.59
C ASP A 986 17.19 4.51 49.82
N VAL A 987 16.74 5.60 49.17
CA VAL A 987 17.61 6.55 48.46
C VAL A 987 18.49 7.34 49.44
N VAL A 988 17.94 7.79 50.57
CA VAL A 988 18.71 8.50 51.61
C VAL A 988 19.85 7.63 52.13
N LEU A 989 19.57 6.35 52.40
CA LEU A 989 20.59 5.40 52.87
C LEU A 989 21.66 5.13 51.81
N VAL A 990 21.27 5.07 50.54
CA VAL A 990 22.21 4.95 49.42
C VAL A 990 23.11 6.18 49.31
N VAL A 991 22.54 7.39 49.39
CA VAL A 991 23.28 8.66 49.30
C VAL A 991 24.33 8.77 50.41
N SER A 992 23.94 8.47 51.66
CA SER A 992 24.87 8.47 52.80
C SER A 992 26.05 7.51 52.58
N ARG A 993 25.78 6.29 52.08
CA ARG A 993 26.84 5.31 51.77
C ARG A 993 27.76 5.75 50.64
N VAL A 994 27.22 6.42 49.62
CA VAL A 994 28.02 6.94 48.51
C VAL A 994 28.94 8.06 49.00
N PHE A 995 28.48 8.91 49.91
CA PHE A 995 29.32 9.95 50.52
C PHE A 995 30.37 9.39 51.48
N GLU A 996 30.05 8.38 52.31
CA GLU A 996 31.03 7.70 53.16
C GLU A 996 32.15 7.04 52.35
N LYS A 997 31.80 6.39 51.23
CA LYS A 997 32.76 5.62 50.43
C LYS A 997 33.42 6.41 49.30
N GLY A 998 32.90 7.60 48.98
CA GLY A 998 33.37 8.43 47.87
C GLY A 998 33.20 7.80 46.47
N GLN A 999 32.36 6.77 46.34
CA GLN A 999 32.19 6.02 45.08
C GLN A 999 30.75 5.52 44.91
N LEU A 1000 30.22 5.64 43.68
CA LEU A 1000 28.91 5.14 43.30
C LEU A 1000 29.01 3.75 42.67
N TYR A 1001 28.76 2.71 43.47
CA TYR A 1001 28.74 1.33 42.99
C TYR A 1001 27.50 1.04 42.12
N PRO A 1002 27.57 0.10 41.16
CA PRO A 1002 26.46 -0.21 40.25
C PRO A 1002 25.13 -0.58 40.95
N GLU A 1003 25.21 -1.30 42.08
CA GLU A 1003 24.03 -1.70 42.86
C GLU A 1003 23.33 -0.50 43.50
N LEU A 1004 24.11 0.45 44.01
CA LEU A 1004 23.60 1.69 44.60
C LEU A 1004 23.04 2.62 43.53
N ARG A 1005 23.70 2.69 42.35
CA ARG A 1005 23.21 3.43 41.19
C ARG A 1005 21.81 2.99 40.78
N LYS A 1006 21.57 1.67 40.67
CA LYS A 1006 20.25 1.10 40.29
C LYS A 1006 19.10 1.53 41.20
N VAL A 1007 19.35 1.77 42.49
CA VAL A 1007 18.32 2.24 43.43
C VAL A 1007 17.92 3.67 43.08
N ILE A 1008 18.89 4.55 42.81
CA ILE A 1008 18.64 5.94 42.38
C ILE A 1008 17.96 5.96 41.00
N GLU A 1009 18.40 5.13 40.06
CA GLU A 1009 17.79 5.04 38.72
C GLU A 1009 16.31 4.60 38.79
N SER A 1010 16.01 3.58 39.60
CA SER A 1010 14.64 3.12 39.83
C SER A 1010 13.79 4.22 40.48
N PHE A 1011 14.35 4.96 41.43
CA PHE A 1011 13.66 6.09 42.05
C PHE A 1011 13.36 7.22 41.05
N LEU A 1012 14.33 7.58 40.18
CA LEU A 1012 14.11 8.57 39.12
C LEU A 1012 13.01 8.12 38.15
N ALA A 1013 12.96 6.82 37.82
CA ALA A 1013 11.94 6.25 36.96
C ALA A 1013 10.54 6.39 37.59
N ASP A 1014 10.44 6.04 38.86
CA ASP A 1014 9.22 6.12 39.65
C ASP A 1014 8.70 7.56 39.72
N GLN A 1015 9.57 8.51 40.10
CA GLN A 1015 9.19 9.92 40.22
C GLN A 1015 8.79 10.54 38.87
N SER A 1016 9.55 10.28 37.81
CA SER A 1016 9.25 10.83 36.48
C SER A 1016 7.91 10.29 35.97
N LYS A 1017 7.65 8.99 36.10
CA LYS A 1017 6.35 8.39 35.70
C LYS A 1017 5.20 8.92 36.55
N ALA A 1018 5.39 9.06 37.85
CA ALA A 1018 4.37 9.57 38.74
C ALA A 1018 3.95 11.00 38.36
N ILE A 1019 4.91 11.89 38.09
CA ILE A 1019 4.65 13.29 37.63
C ILE A 1019 3.84 13.30 36.33
N TYR A 1020 4.18 12.43 35.39
CA TYR A 1020 3.46 12.31 34.11
C TYR A 1020 2.00 11.90 34.33
N LEU A 1021 1.78 10.85 35.12
CA LEU A 1021 0.45 10.32 35.41
C LEU A 1021 -0.39 11.31 36.24
N ALA A 1022 0.23 12.04 37.17
CA ALA A 1022 -0.39 13.10 37.94
C ALA A 1022 -1.00 14.18 37.03
N TYR A 1023 -0.23 14.63 36.03
CA TYR A 1023 -0.72 15.61 35.06
C TYR A 1023 -1.90 15.09 34.24
N LEU A 1024 -1.85 13.84 33.75
CA LEU A 1024 -2.97 13.24 33.03
C LEU A 1024 -4.23 13.12 33.88
N LEU A 1025 -4.08 12.86 35.18
CA LEU A 1025 -5.19 12.77 36.12
C LEU A 1025 -5.80 14.15 36.43
N LEU A 1026 -4.97 15.19 36.58
CA LEU A 1026 -5.44 16.57 36.81
C LEU A 1026 -6.16 17.15 35.59
N THR A 1027 -5.77 16.73 34.39
CA THR A 1027 -6.40 17.15 33.13
C THR A 1027 -7.54 16.23 32.69
N SER A 1028 -7.95 15.31 33.56
CA SER A 1028 -9.01 14.34 33.28
C SER A 1028 -10.40 14.97 33.18
N THR A 1029 -11.28 14.33 32.40
CA THR A 1029 -12.70 14.70 32.33
C THR A 1029 -13.56 13.68 33.06
N GLU A 1030 -14.47 14.15 33.91
CA GLU A 1030 -15.52 13.33 34.51
C GLU A 1030 -16.41 12.73 33.41
N VAL A 1031 -16.79 11.46 33.56
CA VAL A 1031 -17.73 10.79 32.67
C VAL A 1031 -18.99 10.54 33.49
N GLU A 1032 -20.11 11.17 33.10
CA GLU A 1032 -21.39 11.12 33.81
C GLU A 1032 -21.71 9.70 34.32
N GLY A 1033 -21.85 9.60 35.63
CA GLY A 1033 -22.57 8.54 36.31
C GLY A 1033 -23.51 9.20 37.31
N LYS A 1034 -24.81 9.11 37.07
CA LYS A 1034 -25.82 9.33 38.11
C LYS A 1034 -25.34 8.62 39.39
N GLN A 1035 -25.39 9.33 40.52
CA GLN A 1035 -25.18 8.76 41.85
C GLN A 1035 -25.89 7.40 41.92
N VAL A 1036 -25.10 6.33 41.95
CA VAL A 1036 -25.60 5.04 42.42
C VAL A 1036 -25.59 5.17 43.95
N SER A 1037 -26.76 5.45 44.50
CA SER A 1037 -27.07 5.32 45.92
C SER A 1037 -26.85 3.91 46.42
#